data_AF-A0A1B7L3F7-F1
#
_entry.id   AF-A0A1B7L3F7-F1
#
_cell.length_a   1.000
_cell.length_b   1.000
_cell.length_c   1.000
_cell.angle_alpha   90.00
_cell.angle_beta   90.00
_cell.angle_gamma   90.00
#
_symmetry.space_group_name_H-M   'P 1'
#
loop_
_entity.id
_entity.type
_entity.pdbx_description
1 polymer ?
#
loop_
_entity_poly.entity_id
_entity_poly.type
_entity_poly.pdbx_seq_one_letter_code
_entity_poly.pdbx_strand_id
1 'polypeptide(L)'
;MSNNSLITSITHSSAVAVSGKQKPYWVECQLVDEQGEPVANMPWTADSSHPVSGPVAAFTYSGQSDANGLIRIDMPHGLELTLKLAPAPLLQEMQKRTLRPGRDAESDSLVRPQALAEGYIWHYRVSGELCASYPSIELRKGEMLPLFHFPEGKAFKGLLIRTNELKRRHIIEICPFRAWELVLHHQNTYSIANAINLGASATLAYADGNALDIISITRFYLNQCQDLSRLPQLHKSGLIYNTLVRDVPFSDRYFPPVFMDTSQDTPDSEGSDNGVIKADGDTQLYYVYNTDKIIVAWRGTESLYDVGTDLAFSPVHPQTCVVKKTQCNTLLPEGKVHDGFWSGYSRVDRKFKTQVKEFSNFVQGRRLFISGHSLGGALALIHAASLKSYNPLLYTYGMPRTFTRDAINHLSGITHFRHVNDNDPVPAVPPEANLDNALYKLWGPLGKTLGMVWSVGQAVVSQAVSWGDCFWHHGNPVVFLGATQSREWKECKVSLPVAAGCITLRQRLPIKAKLYLVPVLANQEIQEAGSLQREFLASLAPHNLNTIFPEGSNHTRGIDITFGDHFMTAYMPYINNKLLELIDKEGLVEKRSFTEHCYHIDLFKEQMLENKEDIPQKEYKRNEIFLNIEGLLRVSLAPTLAEPGGREALVRFALYGEERMENA
;
A
#
# COMPACT_ATOMS: atom_id res chain seq x y z
N MET A 1 59.12 37.71 -5.32
CA MET A 1 58.63 38.22 -6.62
C MET A 1 57.73 37.15 -7.19
N SER A 2 56.41 37.35 -7.13
CA SER A 2 55.45 36.44 -7.77
C SER A 2 55.62 36.58 -9.29
N ASN A 3 55.76 35.46 -9.99
CA ASN A 3 55.70 35.43 -11.46
C ASN A 3 54.28 35.83 -11.89
N ASN A 4 54.06 37.12 -12.11
CA ASN A 4 52.83 37.66 -12.68
C ASN A 4 52.91 37.56 -14.22
N SER A 5 52.78 36.35 -14.76
CA SER A 5 52.65 36.15 -16.20
C SER A 5 51.22 36.49 -16.65
N LEU A 6 51.10 37.45 -17.58
CA LEU A 6 49.84 37.87 -18.18
C LEU A 6 49.80 37.33 -19.62
N ILE A 7 48.87 36.40 -19.90
CA ILE A 7 48.67 35.84 -21.24
C ILE A 7 47.57 36.65 -21.92
N THR A 8 47.89 37.18 -23.10
CA THR A 8 47.06 38.13 -23.85
C THR A 8 47.21 37.85 -25.34
N SER A 9 46.12 37.97 -26.09
CA SER A 9 46.12 37.84 -27.55
C SER A 9 46.64 39.09 -28.27
N ILE A 10 47.01 40.13 -27.51
CA ILE A 10 47.48 41.41 -28.02
C ILE A 10 49.01 41.39 -28.10
N THR A 11 49.56 41.75 -29.26
CA THR A 11 51.01 41.93 -29.43
C THR A 11 51.43 43.25 -28.78
N HIS A 12 52.19 43.20 -27.69
CA HIS A 12 52.61 44.40 -26.97
C HIS A 12 53.92 44.97 -27.52
N SER A 13 54.00 46.29 -27.64
CA SER A 13 55.20 47.05 -28.01
C SER A 13 56.17 47.29 -26.83
N SER A 14 55.79 46.92 -25.61
CA SER A 14 56.58 47.04 -24.39
C SER A 14 56.43 45.79 -23.51
N ALA A 15 57.51 45.38 -22.84
CA ALA A 15 57.51 44.29 -21.86
C ALA A 15 56.81 44.66 -20.54
N VAL A 16 56.45 45.94 -20.36
CA VAL A 16 55.77 46.44 -19.16
C VAL A 16 54.29 46.64 -19.46
N ALA A 17 53.45 45.71 -18.99
CA ALA A 17 52.00 45.86 -18.97
C ALA A 17 51.55 46.38 -17.60
N VAL A 18 51.07 47.62 -17.54
CA VAL A 18 50.49 48.18 -16.31
C VAL A 18 49.03 47.71 -16.22
N SER A 19 48.75 46.77 -15.32
CA SER A 19 47.38 46.35 -15.02
C SER A 19 46.82 47.16 -13.83
N GLY A 20 45.52 47.47 -13.88
CA GLY A 20 44.82 48.07 -12.74
C GLY A 20 44.61 47.07 -11.59
N LYS A 21 44.10 47.55 -10.44
CA LYS A 21 43.70 46.64 -9.35
C LYS A 21 42.60 45.68 -9.84
N GLN A 22 42.78 44.40 -9.55
CA GLN A 22 41.79 43.36 -9.81
C GLN A 22 40.44 43.76 -9.19
N LYS A 23 39.34 43.67 -9.95
CA LYS A 23 38.00 43.93 -9.40
C LYS A 23 37.63 42.80 -8.43
N PRO A 24 37.21 43.09 -7.19
CA PRO A 24 36.72 42.05 -6.29
C PRO A 24 35.42 41.45 -6.83
N TYR A 25 35.24 40.16 -6.55
CA TYR A 25 34.04 39.39 -6.83
C TYR A 25 33.48 38.87 -5.52
N TRP A 26 32.22 38.46 -5.55
CA TRP A 26 31.58 37.84 -4.41
C TRP A 26 30.49 36.91 -4.88
N VAL A 27 30.08 35.99 -4.01
CA VAL A 27 28.88 35.19 -4.19
C VAL A 27 28.18 35.00 -2.86
N GLU A 28 26.86 34.95 -2.91
CA GLU A 28 26.02 34.58 -1.78
C GLU A 28 25.28 33.29 -2.11
N CYS A 29 25.32 32.31 -1.22
CA CYS A 29 24.53 31.08 -1.33
C CYS A 29 23.66 30.96 -0.09
N GLN A 30 22.34 30.94 -0.25
CA GLN A 30 21.41 30.72 0.83
C GLN A 30 20.88 29.28 0.76
N LEU A 31 21.10 28.52 1.82
CA LEU A 31 20.66 27.13 1.94
C LEU A 31 19.28 27.10 2.59
N VAL A 32 18.31 26.49 1.91
CA VAL A 32 16.94 26.31 2.42
C VAL A 32 16.45 24.89 2.12
N ASP A 33 15.51 24.38 2.90
CA ASP A 33 14.82 23.13 2.59
C ASP A 33 13.63 23.34 1.64
N GLU A 34 12.92 22.27 1.31
CA GLU A 34 11.74 22.30 0.42
C GLU A 34 10.55 23.11 0.97
N GLN A 35 10.53 23.44 2.26
CA GLN A 35 9.53 24.31 2.88
C GLN A 35 9.97 25.78 2.90
N GLY A 36 11.19 26.07 2.43
CA GLY A 36 11.79 27.41 2.47
C GLY A 36 12.48 27.73 3.79
N GLU A 37 12.58 26.78 4.71
CA GLU A 37 13.19 27.01 6.01
C GLU A 37 14.72 26.97 5.92
N PRO A 38 15.44 27.90 6.57
CA PRO A 38 16.89 27.96 6.52
C PRO A 38 17.60 26.68 6.98
N VAL A 39 18.66 26.31 6.26
CA VAL A 39 19.61 25.24 6.66
C VAL A 39 20.87 25.88 7.24
N ALA A 40 20.79 26.18 8.53
CA ALA A 40 21.80 26.93 9.28
C ALA A 40 22.99 26.08 9.76
N ASN A 41 24.10 26.73 10.11
CA ASN A 41 25.28 26.14 10.74
C ASN A 41 25.92 24.99 9.94
N MET A 42 25.77 24.99 8.61
CA MET A 42 26.33 23.94 7.75
C MET A 42 27.79 24.24 7.45
N PRO A 43 28.73 23.35 7.85
CA PRO A 43 30.12 23.51 7.45
C PRO A 43 30.26 23.32 5.94
N TRP A 44 31.00 24.21 5.30
CA TRP A 44 31.15 24.24 3.85
C TRP A 44 32.61 24.47 3.44
N THR A 45 32.94 24.02 2.25
CA THR A 45 34.21 24.30 1.55
C THR A 45 33.90 24.75 0.14
N ALA A 46 34.69 25.66 -0.40
CA ALA A 46 34.55 26.14 -1.76
C ALA A 46 35.90 26.29 -2.45
N ASP A 47 36.08 25.58 -3.56
CA ASP A 47 37.33 25.58 -4.32
C ASP A 47 37.19 26.43 -5.58
N SER A 48 38.16 27.30 -5.83
CA SER A 48 38.20 28.11 -7.06
C SER A 48 38.89 27.36 -8.19
N SER A 49 38.31 27.43 -9.39
CA SER A 49 38.90 26.89 -10.62
C SER A 49 38.91 27.92 -11.74
N HIS A 50 39.98 27.88 -12.55
CA HIS A 50 40.01 28.56 -13.83
C HIS A 50 39.27 27.70 -14.87
N PRO A 51 38.36 28.26 -15.69
CA PRO A 51 37.55 27.48 -16.63
C PRO A 51 38.34 26.60 -17.60
N VAL A 52 39.59 26.99 -17.91
CA VAL A 52 40.46 26.29 -18.85
C VAL A 52 41.59 25.53 -18.15
N SER A 53 42.13 26.10 -17.07
CA SER A 53 43.39 25.62 -16.46
C SER A 53 43.16 24.74 -15.24
N GLY A 54 41.90 24.60 -14.79
CA GLY A 54 41.52 23.75 -13.68
C GLY A 54 41.68 24.41 -12.30
N PRO A 55 41.74 23.61 -11.22
CA PRO A 55 41.81 24.09 -9.84
C PRO A 55 43.00 25.01 -9.60
N VAL A 56 42.78 26.10 -8.85
CA VAL A 56 43.86 27.04 -8.50
C VAL A 56 44.23 26.85 -7.02
N ALA A 57 45.45 26.37 -6.78
CA ALA A 57 45.97 26.21 -5.43
C ALA A 57 45.98 27.55 -4.66
N ALA A 58 45.69 27.50 -3.36
CA ALA A 58 45.56 28.63 -2.44
C ALA A 58 44.27 29.47 -2.52
N PHE A 59 43.29 29.11 -3.37
CA PHE A 59 41.96 29.75 -3.40
C PHE A 59 40.84 28.77 -2.97
N THR A 60 41.06 28.13 -1.83
CA THR A 60 40.04 27.33 -1.13
C THR A 60 39.50 28.14 0.05
N TYR A 61 38.18 28.27 0.11
CA TYR A 61 37.46 28.93 1.20
C TYR A 61 36.73 27.88 2.03
N SER A 62 36.52 28.17 3.30
CA SER A 62 35.72 27.34 4.18
C SER A 62 35.06 28.18 5.26
N GLY A 63 33.99 27.64 5.84
CA GLY A 63 33.27 28.31 6.90
C GLY A 63 32.04 27.52 7.32
N GLN A 64 31.11 28.22 7.95
CA GLN A 64 29.79 27.70 8.31
C GLN A 64 28.72 28.67 7.80
N SER A 65 27.56 28.16 7.39
CA SER A 65 26.41 29.02 7.08
C SER A 65 25.87 29.67 8.35
N ASP A 66 25.32 30.88 8.23
CA ASP A 66 24.74 31.59 9.37
C ASP A 66 23.36 31.04 9.78
N ALA A 67 22.69 31.72 10.73
CA ALA A 67 21.36 31.34 11.21
C ALA A 67 20.27 31.36 10.12
N ASN A 68 20.47 32.11 9.03
CA ASN A 68 19.58 32.18 7.88
C ASN A 68 20.02 31.25 6.73
N GLY A 69 21.00 30.37 6.99
CA GLY A 69 21.56 29.48 5.98
C GLY A 69 22.41 30.22 4.94
N LEU A 70 22.78 31.47 5.18
CA LEU A 70 23.53 32.29 4.22
C LEU A 70 25.03 32.01 4.32
N ILE A 71 25.64 31.86 3.15
CA ILE A 71 27.09 31.74 2.94
C ILE A 71 27.51 32.91 2.05
N ARG A 72 28.43 33.73 2.56
CA ARG A 72 29.03 34.84 1.81
C ARG A 72 30.50 34.53 1.56
N ILE A 73 30.91 34.56 0.29
CA ILE A 73 32.30 34.37 -0.12
C ILE A 73 32.75 35.59 -0.90
N ASP A 74 33.67 36.37 -0.32
CA ASP A 74 34.33 37.47 -1.02
C ASP A 74 35.62 36.96 -1.65
N MET A 75 35.78 37.20 -2.95
CA MET A 75 36.84 36.62 -3.78
C MET A 75 37.69 37.72 -4.43
N PRO A 76 39.02 37.55 -4.46
CA PRO A 76 39.91 38.49 -5.14
C PRO A 76 39.82 38.36 -6.67
N HIS A 77 39.39 37.21 -7.21
CA HIS A 77 39.35 36.94 -8.65
C HIS A 77 37.97 36.43 -9.08
N GLY A 78 37.61 36.67 -10.35
CA GLY A 78 36.37 36.15 -10.97
C GLY A 78 36.51 34.70 -11.44
N LEU A 79 37.00 33.82 -10.57
CA LEU A 79 37.15 32.41 -10.86
C LEU A 79 35.81 31.68 -10.64
N GLU A 80 35.64 30.53 -11.30
CA GLU A 80 34.53 29.64 -11.00
C GLU A 80 34.71 29.07 -9.60
N LEU A 81 33.61 28.79 -8.92
CA LEU A 81 33.61 28.32 -7.55
C LEU A 81 32.79 27.04 -7.44
N THR A 82 33.36 25.99 -6.86
CA THR A 82 32.62 24.76 -6.55
C THR A 82 32.34 24.68 -5.06
N LEU A 83 31.09 24.92 -4.66
CA LEU A 83 30.64 24.85 -3.27
C LEU A 83 30.29 23.41 -2.88
N LYS A 84 30.79 22.98 -1.72
CA LYS A 84 30.52 21.66 -1.11
C LYS A 84 30.17 21.82 0.36
N LEU A 85 29.34 20.92 0.87
CA LEU A 85 28.92 20.85 2.27
C LEU A 85 29.51 19.62 2.96
N ALA A 86 29.74 19.72 4.26
CA ALA A 86 30.14 18.60 5.08
C ALA A 86 29.03 17.53 5.11
N PRO A 87 29.31 16.26 4.73
CA PRO A 87 28.25 15.27 4.55
C PRO A 87 27.47 14.92 5.83
N ALA A 88 28.15 14.71 6.96
CA ALA A 88 27.48 14.22 8.17
C ALA A 88 26.51 15.26 8.79
N PRO A 89 26.87 16.54 8.98
CA PRO A 89 25.94 17.56 9.47
C PRO A 89 24.77 17.79 8.51
N LEU A 90 25.02 17.79 7.20
CA LEU A 90 23.98 17.98 6.19
C LEU A 90 22.94 16.87 6.26
N LEU A 91 23.37 15.60 6.22
CA LEU A 91 22.43 14.48 6.27
C LEU A 91 21.69 14.43 7.60
N GLN A 92 22.37 14.66 8.73
CA GLN A 92 21.71 14.65 10.04
C GLN A 92 20.61 15.71 10.12
N GLU A 93 20.81 16.88 9.52
CA GLU A 93 19.81 17.94 9.48
C GLU A 93 18.70 17.66 8.47
N MET A 94 19.05 17.22 7.26
CA MET A 94 18.09 16.89 6.20
C MET A 94 17.24 15.66 6.53
N GLN A 95 17.69 14.78 7.43
CA GLN A 95 16.87 13.72 8.01
C GLN A 95 15.81 14.19 8.99
N LYS A 96 15.75 15.48 9.37
CA LYS A 96 14.70 16.02 10.26
C LYS A 96 13.62 16.77 9.50
N ARG A 97 13.96 17.32 8.34
CA ARG A 97 13.07 18.14 7.50
C ARG A 97 12.05 17.29 6.75
N THR A 98 10.85 17.82 6.54
CA THR A 98 9.74 17.15 5.85
C THR A 98 9.70 17.50 4.37
N LEU A 99 9.31 16.54 3.54
CA LEU A 99 9.12 16.79 2.11
C LEU A 99 7.89 17.67 1.88
N ARG A 100 7.93 18.50 0.83
CA ARG A 100 6.68 19.08 0.29
C ARG A 100 5.81 17.98 -0.35
N PRO A 101 4.49 18.17 -0.47
CA PRO A 101 3.61 17.18 -1.09
C PRO A 101 3.99 16.89 -2.55
N GLY A 102 4.11 17.93 -3.38
CA GLY A 102 4.54 17.82 -4.78
C GLY A 102 6.02 17.46 -4.92
N ARG A 103 6.36 16.71 -5.95
CA ARG A 103 7.69 16.14 -6.20
C ARG A 103 8.37 16.67 -7.45
N ASP A 104 7.67 17.44 -8.29
CA ASP A 104 8.34 18.14 -9.37
C ASP A 104 9.19 19.27 -8.81
N ALA A 105 10.48 19.29 -9.18
CA ALA A 105 11.43 20.23 -8.60
C ALA A 105 11.07 21.68 -8.93
N GLU A 106 10.55 21.95 -10.13
CA GLU A 106 10.36 23.31 -10.64
C GLU A 106 8.94 23.84 -10.42
N SER A 107 7.94 23.04 -10.74
CA SER A 107 6.53 23.43 -10.70
C SER A 107 5.95 23.39 -9.28
N ASP A 108 6.45 22.48 -8.43
CA ASP A 108 5.96 22.33 -7.05
C ASP A 108 6.83 23.09 -6.01
N SER A 109 7.91 23.76 -6.42
CA SER A 109 8.77 24.50 -5.49
C SER A 109 8.06 25.72 -4.89
N LEU A 110 8.06 25.78 -3.55
CA LEU A 110 7.56 26.91 -2.78
C LEU A 110 8.56 28.08 -2.75
N VAL A 111 9.84 27.80 -3.02
CA VAL A 111 10.96 28.76 -2.92
C VAL A 111 11.26 29.44 -4.25
N ARG A 112 11.16 28.69 -5.36
CA ARG A 112 11.54 29.14 -6.70
C ARG A 112 10.82 30.42 -7.14
N PRO A 113 9.49 30.58 -6.98
CA PRO A 113 8.80 31.80 -7.45
C PRO A 113 9.35 33.07 -6.80
N GLN A 114 9.58 33.05 -5.49
CA GLN A 114 10.13 34.19 -4.76
C GLN A 114 11.59 34.47 -5.15
N ALA A 115 12.41 33.43 -5.24
CA ALA A 115 13.82 33.57 -5.65
C ALA A 115 13.94 34.24 -7.03
N LEU A 116 13.10 33.85 -8.00
CA LEU A 116 13.11 34.45 -9.33
C LEU A 116 12.59 35.89 -9.32
N ALA A 117 11.58 36.21 -8.52
CA ALA A 117 11.05 37.57 -8.38
C ALA A 117 12.11 38.54 -7.80
N GLU A 118 12.97 38.06 -6.92
CA GLU A 118 14.08 38.83 -6.33
C GLU A 118 15.34 38.87 -7.23
N GLY A 119 15.30 38.21 -8.39
CA GLY A 119 16.40 38.16 -9.35
C GLY A 119 17.55 37.23 -8.93
N TYR A 120 17.30 36.30 -8.02
CA TYR A 120 18.26 35.31 -7.55
C TYR A 120 18.33 34.12 -8.50
N ILE A 121 19.45 33.39 -8.45
CA ILE A 121 19.61 32.14 -9.19
C ILE A 121 19.18 30.98 -8.30
N TRP A 122 18.16 30.24 -8.70
CA TRP A 122 17.63 29.12 -7.94
C TRP A 122 18.21 27.78 -8.40
N HIS A 123 18.51 26.90 -7.45
CA HIS A 123 19.03 25.55 -7.65
C HIS A 123 18.28 24.57 -6.76
N TYR A 124 17.72 23.51 -7.35
CA TYR A 124 17.27 22.34 -6.59
C TYR A 124 18.37 21.28 -6.52
N ARG A 125 18.71 20.79 -5.32
CA ARG A 125 19.78 19.81 -5.12
C ARG A 125 19.37 18.73 -4.13
N VAL A 126 19.75 17.49 -4.42
CA VAL A 126 19.75 16.40 -3.44
C VAL A 126 21.05 16.41 -2.65
N SER A 127 21.00 15.88 -1.42
CA SER A 127 22.13 15.96 -0.49
C SER A 127 23.46 15.46 -1.08
N GLY A 128 23.44 14.35 -1.83
CA GLY A 128 24.65 13.76 -2.41
C GLY A 128 25.34 14.63 -3.46
N GLU A 129 24.62 15.51 -4.16
CA GLU A 129 25.24 16.46 -5.11
C GLU A 129 26.07 17.52 -4.40
N LEU A 130 25.72 17.87 -3.15
CA LEU A 130 26.38 18.91 -2.35
C LEU A 130 27.50 18.36 -1.45
N CYS A 131 27.45 17.07 -1.09
CA CYS A 131 28.41 16.45 -0.19
C CYS A 131 29.86 16.56 -0.71
N ALA A 132 30.80 16.89 0.18
CA ALA A 132 32.22 16.96 -0.17
C ALA A 132 32.87 15.58 -0.41
N SER A 133 32.32 14.53 0.21
CA SER A 133 32.83 13.16 0.20
C SER A 133 31.72 12.16 0.54
N TYR A 134 32.07 10.88 0.52
CA TYR A 134 31.17 9.80 0.90
C TYR A 134 30.71 9.97 2.37
N PRO A 135 29.40 9.93 2.66
CA PRO A 135 28.87 10.12 4.00
C PRO A 135 29.00 8.85 4.85
N SER A 136 29.04 9.02 6.17
CA SER A 136 28.87 7.91 7.11
C SER A 136 27.38 7.56 7.23
N ILE A 137 26.86 6.81 6.27
CA ILE A 137 25.52 6.23 6.32
C ILE A 137 25.64 4.76 6.72
N GLU A 138 24.84 4.32 7.67
CA GLU A 138 24.71 2.91 8.01
C GLU A 138 23.95 2.17 6.89
N LEU A 139 24.71 1.50 6.01
CA LEU A 139 24.17 0.64 4.97
C LEU A 139 23.97 -0.77 5.52
N ARG A 140 22.82 -1.37 5.23
CA ARG A 140 22.53 -2.76 5.61
C ARG A 140 23.18 -3.71 4.60
N LYS A 141 23.34 -4.99 4.97
CA LYS A 141 23.99 -5.99 4.11
C LYS A 141 23.33 -6.04 2.73
N GLY A 142 24.10 -5.74 1.67
CA GLY A 142 23.62 -5.74 0.29
C GLY A 142 22.98 -4.43 -0.18
N GLU A 143 22.87 -3.41 0.66
CA GLU A 143 22.40 -2.09 0.25
C GLU A 143 23.51 -1.27 -0.41
N MET A 144 23.09 -0.46 -1.39
CA MET A 144 23.91 0.59 -2.00
C MET A 144 23.42 1.97 -1.51
N LEU A 145 24.16 3.03 -1.83
CA LEU A 145 23.65 4.37 -1.61
C LEU A 145 22.35 4.59 -2.40
N PRO A 146 21.35 5.27 -1.81
CA PRO A 146 20.10 5.57 -2.50
C PRO A 146 20.38 6.45 -3.71
N LEU A 147 20.10 5.92 -4.91
CA LEU A 147 20.45 6.57 -6.18
C LEU A 147 19.81 7.95 -6.34
N PHE A 148 18.59 8.14 -5.84
CA PHE A 148 17.92 9.45 -5.88
C PHE A 148 18.69 10.52 -5.11
N HIS A 149 19.16 10.21 -3.91
CA HIS A 149 19.91 11.16 -3.07
C HIS A 149 21.37 11.28 -3.49
N PHE A 150 21.94 10.24 -4.09
CA PHE A 150 23.32 10.17 -4.58
C PHE A 150 23.34 9.80 -6.07
N PRO A 151 22.91 10.70 -6.96
CA PRO A 151 22.78 10.43 -8.39
C PRO A 151 24.14 10.13 -9.03
N GLU A 152 24.16 9.10 -9.86
CA GLU A 152 25.37 8.67 -10.57
C GLU A 152 25.92 9.81 -11.44
N GLY A 153 27.24 9.99 -11.42
CA GLY A 153 27.91 11.04 -12.18
C GLY A 153 27.67 12.47 -11.67
N LYS A 154 26.87 12.69 -10.62
CA LYS A 154 26.68 14.01 -9.98
C LYS A 154 27.03 14.03 -8.50
N ALA A 155 26.89 12.90 -7.82
CA ALA A 155 27.25 12.78 -6.41
C ALA A 155 28.70 13.20 -6.15
N PHE A 156 28.91 13.90 -5.04
CA PHE A 156 30.20 14.38 -4.53
C PHE A 156 30.91 15.45 -5.38
N LYS A 157 30.22 16.03 -6.37
CA LYS A 157 30.79 17.06 -7.24
C LYS A 157 30.65 18.48 -6.69
N GLY A 158 29.68 18.75 -5.84
CA GLY A 158 29.36 20.09 -5.35
C GLY A 158 28.56 20.91 -6.37
N LEU A 159 28.22 22.15 -5.98
CA LEU A 159 27.57 23.13 -6.85
C LEU A 159 28.63 24.00 -7.54
N LEU A 160 28.75 23.87 -8.86
CA LEU A 160 29.55 24.78 -9.68
C LEU A 160 28.81 26.10 -9.90
N ILE A 161 29.48 27.20 -9.57
CA ILE A 161 29.04 28.57 -9.80
C ILE A 161 29.99 29.18 -10.83
N ARG A 162 29.43 29.58 -11.97
CA ARG A 162 30.23 30.08 -13.10
C ARG A 162 30.61 31.55 -12.91
N THR A 163 31.65 32.00 -13.62
CA THR A 163 32.11 33.40 -13.55
C THR A 163 31.00 34.42 -13.87
N ASN A 164 30.07 34.10 -14.78
CA ASN A 164 28.95 34.96 -15.15
C ASN A 164 27.79 34.95 -14.14
N GLU A 165 27.85 34.07 -13.14
CA GLU A 165 26.86 33.94 -12.05
C GLU A 165 27.36 34.60 -10.76
N LEU A 166 28.62 35.04 -10.72
CA LEU A 166 29.16 35.81 -9.60
C LEU A 166 28.44 37.16 -9.43
N LYS A 167 28.58 37.74 -8.24
CA LYS A 167 27.92 38.97 -7.80
C LYS A 167 26.40 38.86 -7.80
N ARG A 168 25.91 37.65 -7.53
CA ARG A 168 24.50 37.32 -7.39
C ARG A 168 24.32 36.44 -6.15
N ARG A 169 23.08 36.37 -5.70
CA ARG A 169 22.64 35.43 -4.69
C ARG A 169 22.09 34.17 -5.38
N HIS A 170 22.51 33.03 -4.85
CA HIS A 170 22.07 31.71 -5.24
C HIS A 170 21.19 31.15 -4.12
N ILE A 171 19.98 30.71 -4.44
CA ILE A 171 19.13 29.97 -3.51
C ILE A 171 19.32 28.48 -3.81
N ILE A 172 19.84 27.74 -2.83
CA ILE A 172 20.05 26.30 -2.93
C ILE A 172 18.95 25.65 -2.10
N GLU A 173 17.93 25.18 -2.80
CA GLU A 173 16.84 24.41 -2.23
C GLU A 173 17.28 22.94 -2.14
N ILE A 174 17.38 22.45 -0.91
CA ILE A 174 17.93 21.12 -0.60
C ILE A 174 16.78 20.15 -0.33
N CYS A 175 16.73 19.06 -1.09
CA CYS A 175 15.81 17.96 -0.84
C CYS A 175 16.14 17.27 0.50
N PRO A 176 15.16 17.17 1.43
CA PRO A 176 15.32 16.41 2.66
C PRO A 176 15.76 14.96 2.44
N PHE A 177 16.60 14.44 3.34
CA PHE A 177 17.16 13.08 3.24
C PHE A 177 16.19 12.07 3.87
N ARG A 178 15.21 11.66 3.07
CA ARG A 178 14.06 10.85 3.49
C ARG A 178 13.88 9.60 2.64
N ALA A 179 12.99 8.71 3.07
CA ALA A 179 12.49 7.58 2.32
C ALA A 179 10.96 7.50 2.42
N TRP A 180 10.31 6.81 1.48
CA TRP A 180 8.88 6.52 1.54
C TRP A 180 8.61 5.33 2.46
N GLU A 181 7.55 5.48 3.26
CA GLU A 181 6.97 4.42 4.07
C GLU A 181 5.47 4.29 3.77
N LEU A 182 4.98 3.07 3.66
CA LEU A 182 3.55 2.81 3.50
C LEU A 182 2.79 3.25 4.76
N VAL A 183 1.75 4.07 4.56
CA VAL A 183 0.83 4.46 5.65
C VAL A 183 0.02 3.24 6.07
N LEU A 184 0.21 2.82 7.32
CA LEU A 184 -0.44 1.63 7.89
C LEU A 184 -0.80 1.87 9.35
N HIS A 185 -2.06 1.59 9.69
CA HIS A 185 -2.69 1.85 10.98
C HIS A 185 -2.90 0.54 11.74
N HIS A 186 -2.17 0.33 12.83
CA HIS A 186 -2.36 -0.85 13.70
C HIS A 186 -3.47 -0.58 14.71
N GLN A 187 -4.70 -0.89 14.31
CA GLN A 187 -5.91 -0.58 15.08
C GLN A 187 -6.99 -1.65 14.83
N ASN A 188 -8.00 -1.70 15.70
CA ASN A 188 -9.14 -2.62 15.59
C ASN A 188 -10.27 -2.08 14.69
N THR A 189 -10.15 -0.83 14.23
CA THR A 189 -11.12 -0.19 13.34
C THR A 189 -10.67 -0.23 11.87
N TYR A 190 -11.62 -0.14 10.95
CA TYR A 190 -11.31 -0.25 9.53
C TYR A 190 -10.54 0.99 9.04
N SER A 191 -9.52 0.77 8.20
CA SER A 191 -8.78 1.85 7.56
C SER A 191 -8.66 1.61 6.06
N ILE A 192 -9.10 2.57 5.26
CA ILE A 192 -8.94 2.52 3.80
C ILE A 192 -7.48 2.66 3.37
N ALA A 193 -6.64 3.33 4.19
CA ALA A 193 -5.18 3.38 3.98
C ALA A 193 -4.55 1.98 4.09
N ASN A 194 -4.99 1.18 5.06
CA ASN A 194 -4.58 -0.23 5.15
C ASN A 194 -5.09 -1.02 3.94
N ALA A 195 -6.34 -0.78 3.51
CA ALA A 195 -6.91 -1.48 2.36
C ALA A 195 -6.09 -1.26 1.08
N ILE A 196 -5.71 -0.02 0.77
CA ILE A 196 -4.90 0.24 -0.44
C ILE A 196 -3.49 -0.34 -0.31
N ASN A 197 -2.80 -0.16 0.82
CA ASN A 197 -1.39 -0.55 0.97
C ASN A 197 -1.19 -2.05 1.24
N LEU A 198 -2.11 -2.70 1.95
CA LEU A 198 -2.09 -4.16 2.14
C LEU A 198 -2.65 -4.89 0.92
N GLY A 199 -3.57 -4.27 0.17
CA GLY A 199 -3.97 -4.75 -1.16
C GLY A 199 -2.80 -4.68 -2.15
N ALA A 200 -2.02 -3.60 -2.08
CA ALA A 200 -0.78 -3.46 -2.82
C ALA A 200 0.23 -4.55 -2.44
N SER A 201 0.43 -4.80 -1.15
CA SER A 201 1.33 -5.85 -0.65
C SER A 201 0.88 -7.26 -1.08
N ALA A 202 -0.42 -7.56 -1.00
CA ALA A 202 -0.98 -8.81 -1.51
C ALA A 202 -0.79 -8.98 -3.03
N THR A 203 -0.85 -7.90 -3.80
CA THR A 203 -0.58 -7.90 -5.24
C THR A 203 0.90 -8.13 -5.53
N LEU A 204 1.79 -7.47 -4.77
CA LEU A 204 3.24 -7.64 -4.88
C LEU A 204 3.70 -9.07 -4.57
N ALA A 205 2.97 -9.83 -3.73
CA ALA A 205 3.34 -11.21 -3.43
C ALA A 205 3.34 -12.12 -4.67
N TYR A 206 2.69 -11.72 -5.77
CA TYR A 206 2.71 -12.42 -7.05
C TYR A 206 3.87 -11.99 -7.97
N ALA A 207 4.64 -10.98 -7.58
CA ALA A 207 5.84 -10.57 -8.29
C ALA A 207 7.02 -11.49 -7.98
N ASP A 208 7.98 -11.54 -8.89
CA ASP A 208 9.22 -12.27 -8.63
C ASP A 208 10.17 -11.50 -7.68
N GLY A 209 11.15 -12.22 -7.14
CA GLY A 209 12.20 -11.63 -6.28
C GLY A 209 13.34 -10.98 -7.06
N ASN A 210 13.30 -10.96 -8.40
CA ASN A 210 14.42 -10.54 -9.24
C ASN A 210 14.50 -9.02 -9.33
N ALA A 211 15.48 -8.39 -8.69
CA ALA A 211 15.62 -6.93 -8.68
C ALA A 211 15.72 -6.26 -10.08
N LEU A 212 15.99 -7.04 -11.14
CA LEU A 212 15.99 -6.58 -12.53
C LEU A 212 14.60 -6.57 -13.18
N ASP A 213 13.63 -7.30 -12.64
CA ASP A 213 12.24 -7.22 -13.07
C ASP A 213 11.62 -5.90 -12.60
N ILE A 214 10.87 -5.26 -13.51
CA ILE A 214 10.11 -4.05 -13.22
C ILE A 214 9.03 -4.29 -12.16
N ILE A 215 8.56 -5.53 -12.00
CA ILE A 215 7.50 -5.93 -11.07
C ILE A 215 8.07 -6.37 -9.69
N SER A 216 9.39 -6.46 -9.52
CA SER A 216 9.99 -7.07 -8.33
C SER A 216 9.71 -6.37 -7.00
N ILE A 217 9.46 -7.18 -5.97
CA ILE A 217 9.33 -6.75 -4.57
C ILE A 217 10.60 -6.02 -4.09
N THR A 218 11.78 -6.49 -4.48
CA THR A 218 13.06 -5.86 -4.13
C THR A 218 13.14 -4.45 -4.72
N ARG A 219 12.76 -4.30 -5.99
CA ARG A 219 12.72 -3.01 -6.67
C ARG A 219 11.73 -2.06 -6.01
N PHE A 220 10.56 -2.55 -5.58
CA PHE A 220 9.57 -1.74 -4.87
C PHE A 220 10.16 -1.15 -3.57
N TYR A 221 10.68 -1.97 -2.66
CA TYR A 221 11.14 -1.49 -1.35
C TYR A 221 12.53 -0.83 -1.36
N LEU A 222 13.47 -1.30 -2.19
CA LEU A 222 14.85 -0.78 -2.18
C LEU A 222 15.09 0.33 -3.20
N ASN A 223 14.30 0.41 -4.28
CA ASN A 223 14.46 1.46 -5.28
C ASN A 223 13.30 2.46 -5.20
N GLN A 224 12.05 2.01 -5.38
CA GLN A 224 10.92 2.94 -5.45
C GLN A 224 10.68 3.66 -4.11
N CYS A 225 10.72 2.94 -2.98
CA CYS A 225 10.57 3.58 -1.67
C CYS A 225 11.77 4.49 -1.29
N GLN A 226 12.86 4.50 -2.06
CA GLN A 226 14.01 5.38 -1.84
C GLN A 226 14.14 6.46 -2.93
N ASP A 227 13.24 6.45 -3.93
CA ASP A 227 13.18 7.42 -5.01
C ASP A 227 12.08 8.44 -4.72
N LEU A 228 12.47 9.63 -4.25
CA LEU A 228 11.52 10.69 -3.91
C LEU A 228 11.09 11.52 -5.12
N SER A 229 11.45 11.13 -6.35
CA SER A 229 10.95 11.81 -7.57
C SER A 229 9.47 11.52 -7.83
N ARG A 230 8.95 10.42 -7.28
CA ARG A 230 7.55 9.98 -7.45
C ARG A 230 7.12 9.07 -6.31
N LEU A 231 5.82 8.82 -6.24
CA LEU A 231 5.24 7.81 -5.35
C LEU A 231 5.65 6.39 -5.79
N PRO A 232 5.80 5.42 -4.87
CA PRO A 232 5.93 4.02 -5.25
C PRO A 232 4.64 3.51 -5.91
N GLN A 233 4.80 2.80 -7.04
CA GLN A 233 3.72 2.36 -7.91
C GLN A 233 3.71 0.85 -8.07
N LEU A 234 2.49 0.31 -8.20
CA LEU A 234 2.26 -1.06 -8.62
C LEU A 234 1.86 -1.14 -10.07
N HIS A 235 2.50 -2.05 -10.80
CA HIS A 235 2.18 -2.36 -12.18
C HIS A 235 1.55 -3.76 -12.25
N LYS A 236 0.27 -3.84 -12.62
CA LYS A 236 -0.40 -5.12 -12.86
C LYS A 236 -1.38 -5.03 -14.02
N SER A 237 -1.21 -5.89 -15.02
CA SER A 237 -2.12 -5.99 -16.18
C SER A 237 -2.35 -4.66 -16.92
N GLY A 238 -1.30 -3.86 -17.09
CA GLY A 238 -1.39 -2.54 -17.74
C GLY A 238 -1.94 -1.41 -16.86
N LEU A 239 -2.38 -1.72 -15.64
CA LEU A 239 -2.85 -0.74 -14.67
C LEU A 239 -1.72 -0.32 -13.73
N ILE A 240 -1.70 0.98 -13.42
CA ILE A 240 -0.75 1.60 -12.49
C ILE A 240 -1.54 2.16 -11.32
N TYR A 241 -1.17 1.75 -10.11
CA TYR A 241 -1.75 2.24 -8.86
C TYR A 241 -0.65 2.85 -7.99
N ASN A 242 -0.89 4.05 -7.49
CA ASN A 242 -0.01 4.64 -6.48
C ASN A 242 -0.28 3.96 -5.14
N THR A 243 0.74 3.90 -4.30
CA THR A 243 0.59 3.54 -2.88
C THR A 243 0.45 4.81 -2.05
N LEU A 244 -0.25 4.71 -0.91
CA LEU A 244 -0.39 5.81 0.03
C LEU A 244 0.81 5.84 0.95
N VAL A 245 1.71 6.80 0.75
CA VAL A 245 2.99 6.87 1.48
C VAL A 245 3.20 8.19 2.18
N ARG A 246 3.91 8.12 3.30
CA ARG A 246 4.49 9.26 4.00
C ARG A 246 6.01 9.23 3.89
N ASP A 247 6.66 10.36 4.08
CA ASP A 247 8.10 10.41 4.21
C ASP A 247 8.55 10.17 5.65
N VAL A 248 9.61 9.39 5.81
CA VAL A 248 10.28 9.11 7.08
C VAL A 248 11.77 9.44 6.97
N PRO A 249 12.49 9.69 8.09
CA PRO A 249 13.95 9.76 8.07
C PRO A 249 14.55 8.57 7.32
N PHE A 250 15.61 8.79 6.54
CA PHE A 250 16.24 7.70 5.79
C PHE A 250 16.76 6.55 6.70
N SER A 251 17.08 6.84 7.96
CA SER A 251 17.40 5.81 8.98
C SER A 251 16.26 4.83 9.25
N ASP A 252 15.01 5.25 9.07
CA ASP A 252 13.80 4.47 9.32
C ASP A 252 13.28 3.73 8.08
N ARG A 253 14.02 3.79 6.96
CA ARG A 253 13.68 3.08 5.72
C ARG A 253 13.52 1.57 5.94
N TYR A 254 12.81 0.91 5.04
CA TYR A 254 12.65 -0.55 5.03
C TYR A 254 13.99 -1.29 4.86
N PHE A 255 14.15 -2.39 5.61
CA PHE A 255 15.23 -3.36 5.42
C PHE A 255 15.00 -4.15 4.13
N PRO A 256 16.05 -4.78 3.56
CA PRO A 256 15.89 -5.67 2.42
C PRO A 256 14.81 -6.73 2.66
N PRO A 257 13.87 -6.91 1.70
CA PRO A 257 12.79 -7.88 1.84
C PRO A 257 13.35 -9.32 1.85
N VAL A 258 12.67 -10.19 2.59
CA VAL A 258 13.01 -11.61 2.70
C VAL A 258 11.92 -12.43 2.01
N PHE A 259 12.36 -13.36 1.15
CA PHE A 259 11.50 -14.19 0.32
C PHE A 259 11.55 -15.65 0.77
N MET A 260 10.39 -16.30 0.76
CA MET A 260 10.28 -17.73 0.96
C MET A 260 9.44 -18.30 -0.17
N ASP A 261 10.09 -19.00 -1.10
CA ASP A 261 9.46 -19.61 -2.28
C ASP A 261 9.66 -21.12 -2.27
N THR A 262 8.59 -21.87 -2.02
CA THR A 262 8.66 -23.33 -1.96
C THR A 262 8.87 -23.98 -3.33
N SER A 263 8.65 -23.26 -4.44
CA SER A 263 8.78 -23.75 -5.81
C SER A 263 10.22 -23.80 -6.33
N GLN A 264 11.16 -23.20 -5.61
CA GLN A 264 12.57 -23.13 -6.01
C GLN A 264 13.45 -24.06 -5.16
N ASP A 265 14.55 -24.55 -5.71
CA ASP A 265 15.60 -25.21 -4.91
C ASP A 265 16.27 -24.17 -3.99
N THR A 266 16.49 -24.50 -2.71
CA THR A 266 17.07 -23.58 -1.72
C THR A 266 18.32 -24.17 -1.05
N PRO A 267 19.37 -23.37 -0.75
CA PRO A 267 20.56 -23.87 -0.07
C PRO A 267 20.24 -24.44 1.31
N ASP A 268 20.76 -25.63 1.61
CA ASP A 268 20.58 -26.26 2.91
C ASP A 268 21.58 -25.68 3.92
N SER A 269 21.09 -24.91 4.89
CA SER A 269 21.92 -24.28 5.92
C SER A 269 22.19 -25.21 7.13
N GLU A 270 21.52 -26.38 7.20
CA GLU A 270 21.55 -27.28 8.36
C GLU A 270 22.05 -28.71 8.05
N GLY A 271 22.58 -28.98 6.86
CA GLY A 271 23.47 -30.11 6.59
C GLY A 271 22.80 -31.46 6.29
N SER A 272 22.10 -31.56 5.15
CA SER A 272 21.87 -32.84 4.46
C SER A 272 22.91 -33.07 3.34
N ASP A 273 23.17 -34.34 3.02
CA ASP A 273 24.27 -34.86 2.18
C ASP A 273 24.46 -34.23 0.78
N ASN A 274 23.54 -33.37 0.31
CA ASN A 274 23.61 -32.70 -1.00
C ASN A 274 23.54 -31.16 -0.96
N GLY A 275 23.49 -30.53 0.23
CA GLY A 275 23.58 -29.07 0.37
C GLY A 275 22.42 -28.24 -0.22
N VAL A 276 21.33 -28.86 -0.69
CA VAL A 276 20.19 -28.20 -1.34
C VAL A 276 18.86 -28.87 -0.93
N ILE A 277 17.90 -28.08 -0.45
CA ILE A 277 16.51 -28.49 -0.22
C ILE A 277 15.73 -28.27 -1.52
N LYS A 278 15.16 -29.36 -2.06
CA LYS A 278 14.45 -29.34 -3.35
C LYS A 278 13.14 -28.53 -3.33
N ALA A 279 12.71 -28.07 -4.50
CA ALA A 279 11.37 -27.56 -4.74
C ALA A 279 10.30 -28.52 -4.18
N ASP A 280 9.37 -27.99 -3.38
CA ASP A 280 8.34 -28.77 -2.67
C ASP A 280 7.07 -27.92 -2.43
N GLY A 281 6.45 -27.47 -3.51
CA GLY A 281 5.19 -26.71 -3.51
C GLY A 281 5.21 -25.49 -4.44
N ASP A 282 4.13 -24.71 -4.41
CA ASP A 282 3.92 -23.47 -5.16
C ASP A 282 3.67 -22.26 -4.24
N THR A 283 3.80 -22.47 -2.93
CA THR A 283 3.52 -21.47 -1.91
C THR A 283 4.67 -20.46 -1.79
N GLN A 284 4.32 -19.18 -1.77
CA GLN A 284 5.26 -18.09 -1.63
C GLN A 284 4.80 -17.08 -0.58
N LEU A 285 5.75 -16.51 0.13
CA LEU A 285 5.54 -15.31 0.91
C LEU A 285 6.76 -14.40 0.84
N TYR A 286 6.55 -13.13 1.15
CA TYR A 286 7.63 -12.24 1.53
C TYR A 286 7.29 -11.51 2.81
N TYR A 287 8.33 -11.04 3.50
CA TYR A 287 8.17 -10.02 4.52
C TYR A 287 9.19 -8.91 4.36
N VAL A 288 8.80 -7.73 4.81
CA VAL A 288 9.65 -6.54 4.90
C VAL A 288 9.38 -5.87 6.23
N TYR A 289 10.39 -5.20 6.78
CA TYR A 289 10.27 -4.54 8.07
C TYR A 289 11.13 -3.29 8.10
N ASN A 290 10.85 -2.43 9.05
CA ASN A 290 11.66 -1.27 9.42
C ASN A 290 11.85 -1.31 10.95
N THR A 291 12.02 -0.15 11.60
CA THR A 291 12.15 -0.06 13.05
C THR A 291 10.82 -0.27 13.80
N ASP A 292 9.66 0.01 13.20
CA ASP A 292 8.35 0.06 13.88
C ASP A 292 7.32 -1.00 13.43
N LYS A 293 7.42 -1.48 12.18
CA LYS A 293 6.44 -2.29 11.48
C LYS A 293 7.09 -3.49 10.80
N ILE A 294 6.32 -4.55 10.67
CA ILE A 294 6.61 -5.69 9.80
C ILE A 294 5.37 -5.98 8.94
N ILE A 295 5.60 -6.10 7.63
CA ILE A 295 4.57 -6.37 6.64
C ILE A 295 4.86 -7.73 6.04
N VAL A 296 3.89 -8.63 6.11
CA VAL A 296 3.96 -9.98 5.55
C VAL A 296 2.89 -10.11 4.48
N ALA A 297 3.25 -10.61 3.31
CA ALA A 297 2.26 -10.92 2.29
C ALA A 297 2.45 -12.32 1.73
N TRP A 298 1.33 -13.05 1.64
CA TRP A 298 1.28 -14.39 1.09
C TRP A 298 0.71 -14.36 -0.33
N ARG A 299 1.35 -15.14 -1.21
CA ARG A 299 0.88 -15.40 -2.56
C ARG A 299 -0.12 -16.55 -2.57
N GLY A 300 -1.16 -16.46 -3.41
CA GLY A 300 -2.00 -17.59 -3.77
C GLY A 300 -1.63 -18.23 -5.12
N THR A 301 -2.27 -19.33 -5.48
CA THR A 301 -2.04 -19.97 -6.79
C THR A 301 -2.47 -19.05 -7.93
N GLU A 302 -1.71 -19.04 -9.04
CA GLU A 302 -1.94 -18.15 -10.19
C GLU A 302 -3.07 -18.64 -11.11
N SER A 303 -3.43 -19.92 -11.03
CA SER A 303 -4.50 -20.56 -11.79
C SER A 303 -5.77 -20.69 -10.95
N LEU A 304 -6.81 -19.92 -11.29
CA LEU A 304 -8.15 -20.07 -10.69
C LEU A 304 -8.85 -21.37 -11.13
N TYR A 305 -8.42 -21.95 -12.25
CA TYR A 305 -8.96 -23.22 -12.75
C TYR A 305 -8.55 -24.38 -11.86
N ASP A 306 -7.33 -24.36 -11.30
CA ASP A 306 -6.85 -25.42 -10.40
C ASP A 306 -7.55 -25.36 -9.02
N VAL A 307 -7.94 -24.17 -8.54
CA VAL A 307 -8.71 -24.02 -7.29
C VAL A 307 -10.09 -24.69 -7.39
N GLY A 308 -10.69 -24.71 -8.58
CA GLY A 308 -11.97 -25.38 -8.84
C GLY A 308 -11.87 -26.89 -9.03
N THR A 309 -10.70 -27.42 -9.42
CA THR A 309 -10.49 -28.86 -9.69
C THR A 309 -9.72 -29.62 -8.62
N ASP A 310 -8.85 -28.99 -7.83
CA ASP A 310 -8.06 -29.61 -6.73
C ASP A 310 -8.83 -29.69 -5.40
N LEU A 311 -10.14 -29.97 -5.47
CA LEU A 311 -11.07 -29.91 -4.34
C LEU A 311 -11.09 -31.19 -3.49
N ALA A 312 -9.95 -31.52 -2.89
CA ALA A 312 -9.97 -32.29 -1.65
C ALA A 312 -10.27 -31.35 -0.47
N PHE A 313 -11.55 -30.96 -0.30
CA PHE A 313 -12.04 -30.14 0.82
C PHE A 313 -12.02 -30.87 2.18
N SER A 314 -10.93 -31.57 2.48
CA SER A 314 -10.78 -32.34 3.71
C SER A 314 -10.43 -31.40 4.87
N PRO A 315 -11.25 -31.34 5.93
CA PRO A 315 -10.86 -30.66 7.16
C PRO A 315 -9.88 -31.54 7.97
N VAL A 316 -8.73 -30.99 8.36
CA VAL A 316 -7.70 -31.65 9.17
C VAL A 316 -7.42 -30.87 10.45
N HIS A 317 -6.94 -31.55 11.49
CA HIS A 317 -6.46 -30.85 12.67
C HIS A 317 -5.16 -30.11 12.34
N PRO A 318 -5.02 -28.82 12.72
CA PRO A 318 -3.82 -28.05 12.44
C PRO A 318 -2.68 -28.47 13.37
N GLN A 319 -2.08 -29.63 13.13
CA GLN A 319 -1.04 -30.23 13.96
C GLN A 319 0.28 -30.31 13.21
N THR A 320 1.36 -29.89 13.86
CA THR A 320 2.74 -30.17 13.44
C THR A 320 3.33 -31.23 14.37
N CYS A 321 3.65 -32.40 13.82
CA CYS A 321 4.26 -33.49 14.55
C CYS A 321 5.77 -33.48 14.34
N VAL A 322 6.55 -33.40 15.41
CA VAL A 322 8.01 -33.54 15.33
C VAL A 322 8.33 -35.02 15.17
N VAL A 323 8.74 -35.45 13.98
CA VAL A 323 8.97 -36.88 13.62
C VAL A 323 9.90 -37.63 14.59
N LYS A 324 10.71 -36.93 15.40
CA LYS A 324 11.63 -37.50 16.40
C LYS A 324 11.19 -37.38 17.87
N LYS A 325 10.08 -36.71 18.18
CA LYS A 325 9.52 -36.58 19.54
C LYS A 325 8.01 -36.79 19.45
N THR A 326 7.47 -37.73 20.21
CA THR A 326 6.05 -38.14 20.25
C THR A 326 5.02 -37.04 20.62
N GLN A 327 5.42 -35.76 20.58
CA GLN A 327 4.58 -34.60 20.85
C GLN A 327 4.29 -33.85 19.54
N CYS A 328 3.00 -33.74 19.20
CA CYS A 328 2.52 -32.86 18.14
C CYS A 328 2.01 -31.57 18.79
N ASN A 329 2.45 -30.43 18.28
CA ASN A 329 1.90 -29.14 18.68
C ASN A 329 0.68 -28.85 17.79
N THR A 330 -0.43 -28.45 18.40
CA THR A 330 -1.63 -28.06 17.67
C THR A 330 -1.72 -26.54 17.65
N LEU A 331 -1.98 -25.94 16.48
CA LEU A 331 -2.18 -24.50 16.32
C LEU A 331 -3.35 -23.98 17.16
N LEU A 332 -4.43 -24.76 17.23
CA LEU A 332 -5.67 -24.44 17.93
C LEU A 332 -6.13 -25.64 18.76
N PRO A 333 -6.69 -25.44 19.96
CA PRO A 333 -7.11 -26.54 20.83
C PRO A 333 -8.30 -27.32 20.25
N GLU A 334 -9.23 -26.65 19.57
CA GLU A 334 -10.40 -27.27 18.92
C GLU A 334 -10.58 -26.75 17.49
N GLY A 335 -11.39 -27.47 16.71
CA GLY A 335 -11.68 -27.21 15.31
C GLY A 335 -10.60 -27.70 14.33
N LYS A 336 -10.82 -27.39 13.05
CA LYS A 336 -10.05 -27.91 11.92
C LYS A 336 -9.71 -26.80 10.92
N VAL A 337 -8.71 -27.08 10.10
CA VAL A 337 -8.23 -26.24 9.00
C VAL A 337 -8.34 -27.03 7.70
N HIS A 338 -8.46 -26.35 6.57
CA HIS A 338 -8.42 -26.99 5.26
C HIS A 338 -7.04 -27.64 5.00
N ASP A 339 -7.02 -28.93 4.61
CA ASP A 339 -5.80 -29.74 4.43
C ASP A 339 -4.79 -29.12 3.47
N GLY A 340 -5.26 -28.64 2.32
CA GLY A 340 -4.40 -28.00 1.32
C GLY A 340 -3.74 -26.72 1.86
N PHE A 341 -4.47 -25.92 2.64
CA PHE A 341 -3.96 -24.65 3.15
C PHE A 341 -2.97 -24.89 4.30
N TRP A 342 -3.28 -25.84 5.17
CA TRP A 342 -2.38 -26.28 6.22
C TRP A 342 -1.08 -26.87 5.67
N SER A 343 -1.19 -27.70 4.63
CA SER A 343 -0.04 -28.28 3.95
C SER A 343 0.84 -27.22 3.29
N GLY A 344 0.24 -26.24 2.60
CA GLY A 344 0.96 -25.09 2.00
C GLY A 344 1.73 -24.28 3.05
N TYR A 345 1.07 -23.90 4.14
CA TYR A 345 1.70 -23.19 5.26
C TYR A 345 2.84 -24.01 5.91
N SER A 346 2.59 -25.29 6.19
CA SER A 346 3.57 -26.17 6.86
C SER A 346 4.82 -26.45 6.01
N ARG A 347 4.70 -26.42 4.67
CA ARG A 347 5.85 -26.56 3.76
C ARG A 347 6.84 -25.42 3.93
N VAL A 348 6.35 -24.18 4.06
CA VAL A 348 7.18 -23.01 4.31
C VAL A 348 7.91 -23.17 5.64
N ASP A 349 7.20 -23.47 6.71
CA ASP A 349 7.78 -23.62 8.05
C ASP A 349 8.89 -24.69 8.07
N ARG A 350 8.68 -25.80 7.36
CA ARG A 350 9.67 -26.88 7.24
C ARG A 350 10.89 -26.51 6.39
N LYS A 351 10.69 -25.80 5.28
CA LYS A 351 11.74 -25.48 4.29
C LYS A 351 12.58 -24.26 4.69
N PHE A 352 11.98 -23.29 5.36
CA PHE A 352 12.58 -21.99 5.70
C PHE A 352 12.73 -21.78 7.21
N LYS A 353 13.08 -22.84 7.96
CA LYS A 353 13.18 -22.81 9.43
C LYS A 353 14.05 -21.67 9.96
N THR A 354 15.20 -21.44 9.33
CA THR A 354 16.13 -20.38 9.74
C THR A 354 15.48 -19.01 9.60
N GLN A 355 14.85 -18.75 8.45
CA GLN A 355 14.19 -17.48 8.17
C GLN A 355 12.94 -17.28 9.04
N VAL A 356 12.19 -18.34 9.36
CA VAL A 356 11.06 -18.29 10.30
C VAL A 356 11.52 -18.01 11.73
N LYS A 357 12.66 -18.58 12.14
CA LYS A 357 13.29 -18.28 13.43
C LYS A 357 13.78 -16.83 13.50
N GLU A 358 14.40 -16.33 12.44
CA GLU A 358 14.81 -14.92 12.33
C GLU A 358 13.59 -13.98 12.37
N PHE A 359 12.54 -14.32 11.62
CA PHE A 359 11.27 -13.60 11.63
C PHE A 359 10.69 -13.49 13.04
N SER A 360 10.75 -14.56 13.83
CA SER A 360 10.29 -14.58 15.23
C SER A 360 11.05 -13.60 16.13
N ASN A 361 12.31 -13.28 15.81
CA ASN A 361 13.06 -12.23 16.51
C ASN A 361 12.64 -10.83 16.04
N PHE A 362 12.33 -10.66 14.75
CA PHE A 362 11.96 -9.36 14.18
C PHE A 362 10.53 -8.93 14.56
N VAL A 363 9.60 -9.88 14.68
CA VAL A 363 8.21 -9.58 15.04
C VAL A 363 8.09 -9.01 16.46
N GLN A 364 9.02 -9.36 17.35
CA GLN A 364 9.00 -8.86 18.72
C GLN A 364 9.19 -7.34 18.76
N GLY A 365 8.22 -6.64 19.35
CA GLY A 365 8.25 -5.19 19.52
C GLY A 365 7.84 -4.37 18.29
N ARG A 366 7.40 -5.01 17.19
CA ARG A 366 6.91 -4.34 15.99
C ARG A 366 5.42 -4.55 15.77
N ARG A 367 4.79 -3.61 15.07
CA ARG A 367 3.40 -3.73 14.61
C ARG A 367 3.35 -4.70 13.44
N LEU A 368 2.59 -5.78 13.60
CA LEU A 368 2.52 -6.87 12.61
C LEU A 368 1.30 -6.70 11.69
N PHE A 369 1.58 -6.57 10.40
CA PHE A 369 0.58 -6.51 9.33
C PHE A 369 0.74 -7.73 8.43
N ILE A 370 -0.37 -8.42 8.16
CA ILE A 370 -0.39 -9.58 7.29
C ILE A 370 -1.45 -9.36 6.21
N SER A 371 -1.11 -9.70 4.98
CA SER A 371 -2.03 -9.61 3.85
C SER A 371 -1.97 -10.82 2.92
N GLY A 372 -3.03 -11.05 2.17
CA GLY A 372 -3.06 -12.08 1.13
C GLY A 372 -4.27 -11.96 0.24
N HIS A 373 -4.10 -12.32 -1.03
CA HIS A 373 -5.18 -12.41 -2.01
C HIS A 373 -5.45 -13.88 -2.34
N SER A 374 -6.72 -14.22 -2.62
CA SER A 374 -7.13 -15.57 -3.00
C SER A 374 -6.70 -16.61 -1.96
N LEU A 375 -6.10 -17.71 -2.40
CA LEU A 375 -5.44 -18.72 -1.56
C LEU A 375 -4.41 -18.12 -0.59
N GLY A 376 -3.69 -17.07 -0.99
CA GLY A 376 -2.75 -16.36 -0.13
C GLY A 376 -3.44 -15.74 1.09
N GLY A 377 -4.72 -15.36 0.97
CA GLY A 377 -5.52 -14.91 2.11
C GLY A 377 -5.72 -16.01 3.16
N ALA A 378 -5.94 -17.26 2.73
CA ALA A 378 -6.11 -18.39 3.64
C ALA A 378 -4.81 -18.70 4.39
N LEU A 379 -3.68 -18.70 3.68
CA LEU A 379 -2.34 -18.86 4.26
C LEU A 379 -2.00 -17.72 5.23
N ALA A 380 -2.37 -16.48 4.88
CA ALA A 380 -2.24 -15.32 5.73
C ALA A 380 -3.03 -15.45 7.03
N LEU A 381 -4.25 -16.00 6.99
CA LEU A 381 -5.05 -16.26 8.18
C LEU A 381 -4.44 -17.37 9.07
N ILE A 382 -3.89 -18.43 8.48
CA ILE A 382 -3.15 -19.46 9.23
C ILE A 382 -1.92 -18.86 9.91
N HIS A 383 -1.17 -18.00 9.20
CA HIS A 383 -0.02 -17.30 9.77
C HIS A 383 -0.41 -16.31 10.88
N ALA A 384 -1.52 -15.58 10.71
CA ALA A 384 -2.05 -14.73 11.77
C ALA A 384 -2.45 -15.55 13.01
N ALA A 385 -3.04 -16.73 12.82
CA ALA A 385 -3.38 -17.63 13.92
C ALA A 385 -2.13 -18.11 14.68
N SER A 386 -1.03 -18.44 13.99
CA SER A 386 0.21 -18.87 14.64
C SER A 386 0.93 -17.73 15.36
N LEU A 387 0.70 -16.49 14.93
CA LEU A 387 1.28 -15.28 15.52
C LEU A 387 0.32 -14.51 16.42
N LYS A 388 -0.79 -15.13 16.87
CA LYS A 388 -1.83 -14.46 17.68
C LYS A 388 -1.28 -13.67 18.87
N SER A 389 -0.23 -14.19 19.53
CA SER A 389 0.43 -13.52 20.67
C SER A 389 1.12 -12.20 20.32
N TYR A 390 1.40 -11.94 19.05
CA TYR A 390 1.99 -10.71 18.53
C TYR A 390 0.96 -9.71 17.99
N ASN A 391 -0.33 -9.94 18.24
CA ASN A 391 -1.43 -9.04 17.85
C ASN A 391 -1.42 -8.68 16.34
N PRO A 392 -1.54 -9.67 15.43
CA PRO A 392 -1.51 -9.42 13.99
C PRO A 392 -2.75 -8.65 13.52
N LEU A 393 -2.53 -7.70 12.61
CA LEU A 393 -3.58 -7.06 11.82
C LEU A 393 -3.63 -7.70 10.44
N LEU A 394 -4.77 -8.28 10.07
CA LEU A 394 -4.94 -9.06 8.84
C LEU A 394 -5.88 -8.35 7.86
N TYR A 395 -5.46 -8.23 6.60
CA TYR A 395 -6.27 -7.75 5.48
C TYR A 395 -6.21 -8.76 4.33
N THR A 396 -7.35 -9.36 3.98
CA THR A 396 -7.41 -10.33 2.87
C THR A 396 -8.36 -9.89 1.77
N TYR A 397 -8.13 -10.36 0.55
CA TYR A 397 -8.92 -10.03 -0.65
C TYR A 397 -9.33 -11.31 -1.36
N GLY A 398 -10.63 -11.54 -1.56
CA GLY A 398 -11.11 -12.75 -2.23
C GLY A 398 -10.76 -14.06 -1.49
N MET A 399 -10.62 -14.02 -0.17
CA MET A 399 -10.18 -15.18 0.62
C MET A 399 -11.27 -16.27 0.74
N PRO A 400 -10.95 -17.57 0.53
CA PRO A 400 -11.86 -18.68 0.80
C PRO A 400 -12.01 -18.98 2.31
N ARG A 401 -13.06 -19.70 2.70
CA ARG A 401 -13.22 -20.18 4.09
C ARG A 401 -12.06 -21.14 4.42
N THR A 402 -11.41 -20.93 5.57
CA THR A 402 -10.12 -21.58 5.89
C THR A 402 -10.22 -22.52 7.09
N PHE A 403 -10.97 -22.11 8.11
CA PHE A 403 -11.13 -22.81 9.37
C PHE A 403 -12.59 -23.22 9.57
N THR A 404 -12.80 -24.28 10.35
CA THR A 404 -14.14 -24.63 10.81
C THR A 404 -14.61 -23.69 11.92
N ARG A 405 -15.93 -23.63 12.16
CA ARG A 405 -16.54 -22.75 13.16
C ARG A 405 -15.86 -22.86 14.51
N ASP A 406 -15.63 -24.09 14.99
CA ASP A 406 -15.08 -24.30 16.32
C ASP A 406 -13.63 -23.77 16.41
N ALA A 407 -12.86 -23.86 15.32
CA ALA A 407 -11.53 -23.24 15.22
C ALA A 407 -11.59 -21.70 15.21
N ILE A 408 -12.57 -21.12 14.52
CA ILE A 408 -12.73 -19.65 14.43
C ILE A 408 -13.01 -19.03 15.80
N ASN A 409 -13.73 -19.71 16.68
CA ASN A 409 -13.97 -19.23 18.05
C ASN A 409 -12.66 -19.02 18.83
N HIS A 410 -11.62 -19.81 18.54
CA HIS A 410 -10.29 -19.65 19.12
C HIS A 410 -9.44 -18.56 18.45
N LEU A 411 -9.85 -18.03 17.30
CA LEU A 411 -9.19 -16.92 16.61
C LEU A 411 -9.68 -15.54 17.09
N SER A 412 -10.66 -15.51 18.01
CA SER A 412 -11.10 -14.28 18.68
C SER A 412 -9.92 -13.46 19.20
N GLY A 413 -9.89 -12.18 18.86
CA GLY A 413 -8.80 -11.25 19.18
C GLY A 413 -7.83 -10.96 18.03
N ILE A 414 -7.89 -11.71 16.91
CA ILE A 414 -7.18 -11.31 15.69
C ILE A 414 -8.04 -10.28 14.95
N THR A 415 -7.49 -9.08 14.74
CA THR A 415 -8.18 -8.06 13.95
C THR A 415 -8.06 -8.42 12.47
N HIS A 416 -9.19 -8.70 11.83
CA HIS A 416 -9.21 -9.13 10.43
C HIS A 416 -10.30 -8.40 9.65
N PHE A 417 -9.92 -7.80 8.51
CA PHE A 417 -10.85 -7.23 7.52
C PHE A 417 -10.74 -8.01 6.21
N ARG A 418 -11.84 -8.64 5.79
CA ARG A 418 -11.90 -9.48 4.60
C ARG A 418 -12.67 -8.78 3.48
N HIS A 419 -11.97 -8.44 2.41
CA HIS A 419 -12.54 -7.77 1.25
C HIS A 419 -13.12 -8.81 0.31
N VAL A 420 -14.33 -8.56 -0.15
CA VAL A 420 -14.99 -9.38 -1.14
C VAL A 420 -15.68 -8.51 -2.19
N ASN A 421 -15.43 -8.82 -3.46
CA ASN A 421 -15.95 -8.06 -4.60
C ASN A 421 -17.06 -8.83 -5.33
N ASP A 422 -18.22 -8.20 -5.47
CA ASP A 422 -19.36 -8.65 -6.29
C ASP A 422 -19.59 -10.16 -6.25
N ASN A 423 -19.60 -10.82 -7.41
CA ASN A 423 -19.88 -12.25 -7.54
C ASN A 423 -18.60 -13.09 -7.58
N ASP A 424 -17.53 -12.63 -6.92
CA ASP A 424 -16.33 -13.42 -6.68
C ASP A 424 -16.71 -14.76 -6.01
N PRO A 425 -16.47 -15.90 -6.70
CA PRO A 425 -16.87 -17.21 -6.19
C PRO A 425 -15.96 -17.76 -5.10
N VAL A 426 -14.72 -17.26 -4.97
CA VAL A 426 -13.72 -17.88 -4.08
C VAL A 426 -14.09 -17.72 -2.61
N PRO A 427 -14.60 -16.56 -2.14
CA PRO A 427 -15.13 -16.45 -0.79
C PRO A 427 -16.39 -17.29 -0.52
N ALA A 428 -17.00 -17.92 -1.52
CA ALA A 428 -18.14 -18.82 -1.31
C ALA A 428 -17.73 -20.28 -1.05
N VAL A 429 -16.43 -20.62 -1.14
CA VAL A 429 -15.91 -21.98 -0.93
C VAL A 429 -14.94 -22.07 0.26
N PRO A 430 -14.79 -23.25 0.90
CA PRO A 430 -15.68 -24.43 0.85
C PRO A 430 -17.11 -24.10 1.30
N PRO A 431 -18.16 -24.82 0.83
CA PRO A 431 -19.54 -24.50 1.18
C PRO A 431 -19.81 -24.60 2.68
N GLU A 432 -20.82 -23.86 3.15
CA GLU A 432 -21.41 -24.08 4.48
C GLU A 432 -22.14 -25.43 4.44
N ALA A 433 -21.40 -26.52 4.64
CA ALA A 433 -21.93 -27.87 4.79
C ALA A 433 -20.97 -28.67 5.70
N ASN A 434 -21.50 -29.63 6.46
CA ASN A 434 -20.65 -30.49 7.27
C ASN A 434 -19.90 -31.48 6.36
N LEU A 435 -18.62 -31.18 6.08
CA LEU A 435 -17.73 -31.99 5.25
C LEU A 435 -17.04 -33.12 6.03
N ASP A 436 -17.26 -33.23 7.35
CA ASP A 436 -16.76 -34.30 8.22
C ASP A 436 -17.90 -35.24 8.68
N ASN A 437 -18.67 -35.77 7.73
CA ASN A 437 -19.76 -36.70 8.00
C ASN A 437 -19.42 -38.15 7.61
N ALA A 438 -20.17 -39.11 8.15
CA ALA A 438 -19.98 -40.54 7.90
C ALA A 438 -20.10 -40.91 6.40
N LEU A 439 -20.81 -40.08 5.61
CA LEU A 439 -20.91 -40.22 4.15
C LEU A 439 -19.55 -39.98 3.48
N TYR A 440 -18.79 -38.95 3.86
CA TYR A 440 -17.45 -38.67 3.32
C TYR A 440 -16.42 -39.75 3.67
N LYS A 441 -16.55 -40.38 4.85
CA LYS A 441 -15.69 -41.49 5.30
C LYS A 441 -15.99 -42.82 4.60
N LEU A 442 -17.23 -43.03 4.13
CA LEU A 442 -17.67 -44.29 3.51
C LEU A 442 -17.19 -44.48 2.07
N TRP A 443 -16.94 -43.40 1.32
CA TRP A 443 -16.67 -43.44 -0.13
C TRP A 443 -15.20 -43.19 -0.53
N GLY A 444 -14.29 -42.97 0.44
CA GLY A 444 -12.85 -42.87 0.16
C GLY A 444 -12.50 -41.87 -0.95
N PRO A 445 -11.55 -42.19 -1.86
CA PRO A 445 -11.08 -41.27 -2.92
C PRO A 445 -12.18 -40.75 -3.85
N LEU A 446 -13.29 -41.49 -4.02
CA LEU A 446 -14.43 -41.08 -4.86
C LEU A 446 -15.26 -39.94 -4.24
N GLY A 447 -15.24 -39.79 -2.91
CA GLY A 447 -15.87 -38.66 -2.22
C GLY A 447 -15.13 -37.33 -2.43
N LYS A 448 -13.82 -37.37 -2.71
CA LYS A 448 -13.01 -36.19 -3.01
C LYS A 448 -13.27 -35.63 -4.42
N THR A 449 -13.69 -36.45 -5.36
CA THR A 449 -13.90 -36.07 -6.77
C THR A 449 -15.36 -35.72 -7.09
N LEU A 450 -16.34 -36.22 -6.34
CA LEU A 450 -17.77 -36.02 -6.62
C LEU A 450 -18.40 -34.82 -5.89
N GLY A 451 -17.65 -34.10 -5.06
CA GLY A 451 -18.13 -32.93 -4.29
C GLY A 451 -18.61 -31.72 -5.12
N MET A 452 -18.36 -31.73 -6.44
CA MET A 452 -18.77 -30.66 -7.37
C MET A 452 -20.04 -30.99 -8.18
N VAL A 453 -20.43 -32.25 -8.34
CA VAL A 453 -21.48 -32.63 -9.33
C VAL A 453 -22.90 -32.65 -8.72
N TRP A 454 -23.04 -32.44 -7.41
CA TRP A 454 -24.36 -32.46 -6.76
C TRP A 454 -24.83 -31.11 -6.18
N SER A 455 -23.98 -30.08 -6.13
CA SER A 455 -24.28 -28.79 -5.49
C SER A 455 -24.89 -27.72 -6.43
N VAL A 456 -24.99 -27.98 -7.73
CA VAL A 456 -25.62 -27.04 -8.69
C VAL A 456 -27.12 -27.34 -8.89
N GLY A 457 -27.61 -28.48 -8.39
CA GLY A 457 -28.95 -29.00 -8.71
C GLY A 457 -30.08 -28.68 -7.73
N GLN A 458 -29.85 -28.43 -6.43
CA GLN A 458 -30.95 -28.14 -5.49
C GLN A 458 -30.49 -27.25 -4.32
N ALA A 459 -30.61 -25.94 -4.49
CA ALA A 459 -30.46 -24.94 -3.42
C ALA A 459 -31.62 -24.94 -2.39
N VAL A 460 -32.42 -26.01 -2.31
CA VAL A 460 -33.63 -26.07 -1.45
C VAL A 460 -33.54 -27.16 -0.37
N VAL A 461 -32.51 -28.03 -0.38
CA VAL A 461 -32.41 -29.14 0.59
C VAL A 461 -31.44 -28.87 1.76
N SER A 462 -30.66 -27.78 1.71
CA SER A 462 -29.62 -27.49 2.72
C SER A 462 -30.13 -26.95 4.07
N GLN A 463 -31.42 -26.63 4.22
CA GLN A 463 -31.94 -26.01 5.45
C GLN A 463 -32.41 -27.00 6.54
N ALA A 464 -32.35 -28.32 6.31
CA ALA A 464 -33.06 -29.29 7.17
C ALA A 464 -32.24 -30.48 7.72
N VAL A 465 -30.91 -30.39 7.82
CA VAL A 465 -30.07 -31.48 8.39
C VAL A 465 -29.16 -30.94 9.49
N SER A 466 -29.08 -31.65 10.63
CA SER A 466 -28.30 -31.26 11.81
C SER A 466 -26.82 -31.00 11.46
N TRP A 467 -26.38 -29.75 11.68
CA TRP A 467 -25.09 -29.22 11.27
C TRP A 467 -23.96 -29.63 12.23
N GLY A 468 -22.92 -30.30 11.73
CA GLY A 468 -21.64 -30.50 12.45
C GLY A 468 -20.71 -29.27 12.33
N ASP A 469 -19.41 -29.44 12.62
CA ASP A 469 -18.40 -28.37 12.56
C ASP A 469 -18.03 -28.03 11.09
N CYS A 470 -18.61 -26.96 10.56
CA CYS A 470 -18.50 -26.56 9.14
C CYS A 470 -17.49 -25.42 8.95
N PHE A 471 -16.97 -25.24 7.73
CA PHE A 471 -16.10 -24.12 7.39
C PHE A 471 -16.83 -22.78 7.48
N TRP A 472 -16.22 -21.80 8.17
CA TRP A 472 -16.74 -20.44 8.37
C TRP A 472 -15.71 -19.39 7.93
N HIS A 473 -16.17 -18.15 7.76
CA HIS A 473 -15.29 -16.99 7.60
C HIS A 473 -14.86 -16.41 8.94
N HIS A 474 -13.59 -16.07 9.06
CA HIS A 474 -13.08 -15.24 10.16
C HIS A 474 -12.98 -13.79 9.70
N GLY A 475 -13.25 -12.81 10.57
CA GLY A 475 -13.03 -11.38 10.32
C GLY A 475 -14.23 -10.61 9.76
N ASN A 476 -14.12 -9.29 9.85
CA ASN A 476 -15.14 -8.32 9.47
C ASN A 476 -15.25 -8.21 7.94
N PRO A 477 -16.44 -8.40 7.34
CA PRO A 477 -16.62 -8.24 5.91
C PRO A 477 -16.44 -6.79 5.47
N VAL A 478 -15.75 -6.62 4.34
CA VAL A 478 -15.72 -5.40 3.53
C VAL A 478 -16.22 -5.81 2.15
N VAL A 479 -17.36 -5.28 1.72
CA VAL A 479 -18.09 -5.81 0.55
C VAL A 479 -18.18 -4.75 -0.53
N PHE A 480 -17.66 -5.06 -1.72
CA PHE A 480 -17.94 -4.29 -2.93
C PHE A 480 -19.15 -4.91 -3.59
N LEU A 481 -20.23 -4.15 -3.72
CA LEU A 481 -21.53 -4.69 -4.15
C LEU A 481 -22.17 -3.80 -5.22
N GLY A 482 -22.43 -4.38 -6.39
CA GLY A 482 -23.31 -3.85 -7.42
C GLY A 482 -24.76 -3.89 -6.95
N ALA A 483 -25.22 -2.81 -6.34
CA ALA A 483 -26.61 -2.61 -5.97
C ALA A 483 -27.46 -2.38 -7.22
N THR A 484 -28.59 -3.08 -7.28
CA THR A 484 -29.59 -2.96 -8.34
C THR A 484 -30.95 -2.63 -7.73
N GLN A 485 -31.83 -2.10 -8.58
CA GLN A 485 -33.21 -1.80 -8.25
C GLN A 485 -34.13 -2.49 -9.24
N SER A 486 -35.32 -2.86 -8.79
CA SER A 486 -36.34 -3.51 -9.58
C SER A 486 -37.68 -2.84 -9.33
N ARG A 487 -38.46 -2.59 -10.39
CA ARG A 487 -39.86 -2.22 -10.26
C ARG A 487 -40.74 -3.46 -10.40
N GLU A 488 -41.80 -3.53 -9.59
CA GLU A 488 -42.82 -4.58 -9.65
C GLU A 488 -44.18 -3.96 -9.92
N TRP A 489 -44.90 -4.48 -10.93
CA TRP A 489 -46.26 -4.06 -11.22
C TRP A 489 -47.13 -5.29 -11.51
N LYS A 490 -48.46 -5.13 -11.37
CA LYS A 490 -49.42 -6.19 -11.65
C LYS A 490 -50.02 -5.99 -13.03
N GLU A 491 -49.96 -7.03 -13.86
CA GLU A 491 -50.70 -7.09 -15.11
C GLU A 491 -51.87 -8.07 -14.94
N CYS A 492 -53.09 -7.55 -15.01
CA CYS A 492 -54.31 -8.35 -14.87
C CYS A 492 -54.93 -8.54 -16.26
N LYS A 493 -55.10 -9.79 -16.70
CA LYS A 493 -55.79 -10.07 -17.96
C LYS A 493 -57.29 -10.21 -17.71
N VAL A 494 -58.11 -9.46 -18.43
CA VAL A 494 -59.56 -9.63 -18.39
C VAL A 494 -59.96 -10.59 -19.53
N SER A 495 -60.31 -11.84 -19.21
CA SER A 495 -61.13 -12.65 -20.12
C SER A 495 -62.56 -12.65 -19.60
N LEU A 496 -63.50 -12.10 -20.37
CA LEU A 496 -64.91 -12.21 -20.01
C LEU A 496 -65.37 -13.65 -20.30
N PRO A 497 -66.14 -14.34 -19.42
CA PRO A 497 -66.86 -13.82 -18.26
C PRO A 497 -66.20 -14.09 -16.89
N VAL A 498 -64.94 -14.56 -16.83
CA VAL A 498 -64.26 -14.90 -15.55
C VAL A 498 -62.90 -14.22 -15.48
N ALA A 499 -62.68 -13.38 -14.47
CA ALA A 499 -61.41 -12.69 -14.27
C ALA A 499 -60.23 -13.68 -14.29
N ALA A 500 -59.36 -13.57 -15.30
CA ALA A 500 -58.08 -14.25 -15.29
C ALA A 500 -57.19 -13.48 -14.30
N GLY A 501 -56.63 -14.18 -13.31
CA GLY A 501 -55.90 -13.56 -12.21
C GLY A 501 -54.77 -12.61 -12.66
N CYS A 502 -54.30 -11.77 -11.73
CA CYS A 502 -53.18 -10.89 -11.99
C CYS A 502 -51.84 -11.63 -11.88
N ILE A 503 -50.91 -11.34 -12.78
CA ILE A 503 -49.51 -11.73 -12.65
C ILE A 503 -48.69 -10.54 -12.17
N THR A 504 -47.77 -10.76 -11.23
CA THR A 504 -46.78 -9.74 -10.86
C THR A 504 -45.62 -9.86 -11.83
N LEU A 505 -45.34 -8.78 -12.56
CA LEU A 505 -44.17 -8.65 -13.41
C LEU A 505 -43.10 -7.85 -12.67
N ARG A 506 -41.84 -8.20 -12.90
CA ARG A 506 -40.68 -7.53 -12.31
C ARG A 506 -39.70 -7.16 -13.41
N GLN A 507 -39.21 -5.92 -13.39
CA GLN A 507 -38.20 -5.45 -14.32
C GLN A 507 -37.08 -4.73 -13.56
N ARG A 508 -35.83 -5.03 -13.91
CA ARG A 508 -34.66 -4.32 -13.36
C ARG A 508 -34.59 -2.91 -13.95
N LEU A 509 -34.38 -1.92 -13.10
CA LEU A 509 -34.18 -0.53 -13.49
C LEU A 509 -32.75 -0.33 -14.04
N PRO A 510 -32.54 0.66 -14.93
CA PRO A 510 -31.28 0.79 -15.69
C PRO A 510 -30.09 1.25 -14.85
N ILE A 511 -30.30 2.12 -13.85
CA ILE A 511 -29.19 2.65 -13.04
C ILE A 511 -28.82 1.65 -11.95
N LYS A 512 -27.53 1.31 -11.89
CA LYS A 512 -26.89 0.52 -10.86
C LYS A 512 -25.87 1.38 -10.11
N ALA A 513 -25.52 0.99 -8.90
CA ALA A 513 -24.43 1.61 -8.14
C ALA A 513 -23.54 0.52 -7.54
N LYS A 514 -22.22 0.65 -7.69
CA LYS A 514 -21.27 -0.13 -6.92
C LYS A 514 -21.15 0.51 -5.53
N LEU A 515 -21.18 -0.27 -4.46
CA LEU A 515 -21.14 0.20 -3.08
C LEU A 515 -19.96 -0.43 -2.35
N TYR A 516 -19.23 0.34 -1.56
CA TYR A 516 -18.14 -0.01 -0.65
C TYR A 516 -18.65 -0.14 0.80
N LEU A 517 -19.20 -1.30 1.12
CA LEU A 517 -19.88 -1.52 2.39
C LEU A 517 -18.90 -2.03 3.46
N VAL A 518 -18.79 -1.30 4.57
CA VAL A 518 -18.01 -1.70 5.76
C VAL A 518 -18.92 -1.69 7.00
N PRO A 519 -19.67 -2.78 7.26
CA PRO A 519 -20.69 -2.80 8.32
C PRO A 519 -20.14 -2.50 9.72
N VAL A 520 -18.90 -2.87 10.00
CA VAL A 520 -18.27 -2.65 11.31
C VAL A 520 -18.08 -1.16 11.65
N LEU A 521 -18.05 -0.26 10.65
CA LEU A 521 -18.03 1.19 10.89
C LEU A 521 -19.33 1.68 11.54
N ALA A 522 -20.47 1.04 11.25
CA ALA A 522 -21.76 1.42 11.84
C ALA A 522 -21.72 1.26 13.35
N ASN A 523 -21.18 0.13 13.84
CA ASN A 523 -21.03 -0.14 15.27
C ASN A 523 -20.09 0.86 15.98
N GLN A 524 -19.16 1.47 15.23
CA GLN A 524 -18.19 2.43 15.75
C GLN A 524 -18.79 3.83 15.88
N GLU A 525 -19.47 4.34 14.85
CA GLU A 525 -20.12 5.65 14.94
C GLU A 525 -21.17 5.72 16.07
N ILE A 526 -21.82 4.61 16.45
CA ILE A 526 -22.84 4.60 17.53
C ILE A 526 -22.26 5.09 18.85
N GLN A 527 -20.98 4.80 19.10
CA GLN A 527 -20.31 5.12 20.36
C GLN A 527 -19.93 6.60 20.46
N GLU A 528 -19.77 7.29 19.32
CA GLU A 528 -19.28 8.66 19.22
C GLU A 528 -20.38 9.68 18.84
N ALA A 529 -21.57 9.20 18.47
CA ALA A 529 -22.66 10.00 17.92
C ALA A 529 -23.47 10.84 18.95
N GLY A 530 -23.86 12.06 18.54
CA GLY A 530 -24.88 12.89 19.20
C GLY A 530 -26.28 12.26 19.17
N SER A 531 -27.29 12.83 19.86
CA SER A 531 -28.59 12.14 20.07
C SER A 531 -29.36 11.83 18.78
N LEU A 532 -29.35 12.73 17.79
CA LEU A 532 -30.03 12.53 16.49
C LEU A 532 -29.32 11.50 15.61
N GLN A 533 -27.99 11.51 15.61
CA GLN A 533 -27.18 10.50 14.90
C GLN A 533 -27.33 9.12 15.58
N ARG A 534 -27.52 9.07 16.91
CA ARG A 534 -27.79 7.83 17.67
C ARG A 534 -29.14 7.18 17.31
N GLU A 535 -30.21 7.92 17.09
CA GLU A 535 -31.51 7.35 16.69
C GLU A 535 -31.44 6.70 15.29
N PHE A 536 -30.74 7.35 14.35
CA PHE A 536 -30.49 6.80 13.03
C PHE A 536 -29.58 5.57 13.06
N LEU A 537 -28.46 5.63 13.77
CA LEU A 537 -27.55 4.50 13.96
C LEU A 537 -28.21 3.34 14.74
N ALA A 538 -29.15 3.63 15.64
CA ALA A 538 -29.97 2.63 16.29
C ALA A 538 -30.94 1.93 15.31
N SER A 539 -31.37 2.58 14.21
CA SER A 539 -32.11 1.90 13.14
C SER A 539 -31.23 0.90 12.36
N LEU A 540 -29.91 1.12 12.34
CA LEU A 540 -28.88 0.19 11.87
C LEU A 540 -28.46 -0.82 12.96
N ALA A 541 -29.31 -1.09 13.96
CA ALA A 541 -29.01 -1.95 15.12
C ALA A 541 -28.24 -3.23 14.74
N PRO A 542 -27.31 -3.71 15.60
CA PRO A 542 -26.51 -4.92 15.35
C PRO A 542 -27.33 -6.15 14.92
N HIS A 543 -28.56 -6.30 15.44
CA HIS A 543 -29.51 -7.33 15.01
C HIS A 543 -29.86 -7.25 13.51
N ASN A 544 -30.11 -6.04 12.99
CA ASN A 544 -30.45 -5.83 11.58
C ASN A 544 -29.23 -6.06 10.68
N LEU A 545 -28.07 -5.58 11.11
CA LEU A 545 -26.81 -5.79 10.38
C LEU A 545 -26.40 -7.26 10.36
N ASN A 546 -26.52 -7.98 11.47
CA ASN A 546 -26.23 -9.42 11.53
C ASN A 546 -27.21 -10.27 10.71
N THR A 547 -28.43 -9.77 10.47
CA THR A 547 -29.38 -10.43 9.56
C THR A 547 -28.96 -10.28 8.09
N ILE A 548 -28.35 -9.15 7.74
CA ILE A 548 -27.93 -8.84 6.36
C ILE A 548 -26.51 -9.37 6.07
N PHE A 549 -25.63 -9.27 7.07
CA PHE A 549 -24.22 -9.67 7.08
C PHE A 549 -23.97 -10.59 8.29
N PRO A 550 -24.37 -11.87 8.24
CA PRO A 550 -24.22 -12.77 9.38
C PRO A 550 -22.75 -13.08 9.63
N GLU A 551 -22.37 -13.16 10.91
CA GLU A 551 -21.04 -13.62 11.31
C GLU A 551 -20.72 -14.99 10.69
N GLY A 552 -19.48 -15.17 10.25
CA GLY A 552 -19.05 -16.44 9.64
C GLY A 552 -19.48 -16.67 8.19
N SER A 553 -20.33 -15.82 7.61
CA SER A 553 -20.91 -16.02 6.26
C SER A 553 -20.78 -14.82 5.33
N ASN A 554 -21.11 -15.01 4.05
CA ASN A 554 -21.25 -13.91 3.08
C ASN A 554 -22.74 -13.63 2.82
N HIS A 555 -23.09 -12.37 2.54
CA HIS A 555 -24.42 -12.03 2.05
C HIS A 555 -24.76 -12.83 0.77
N THR A 556 -26.02 -13.23 0.59
CA THR A 556 -26.50 -13.97 -0.59
C THR A 556 -26.37 -13.08 -1.84
N ARG A 557 -25.59 -13.54 -2.82
CA ARG A 557 -25.34 -12.83 -4.08
C ARG A 557 -26.03 -13.60 -5.19
N GLY A 558 -26.62 -12.90 -6.15
CA GLY A 558 -27.37 -13.53 -7.25
C GLY A 558 -26.54 -14.57 -8.03
N ILE A 559 -27.20 -15.34 -8.89
CA ILE A 559 -26.71 -16.61 -9.47
C ILE A 559 -25.55 -16.43 -10.49
N ASP A 560 -25.24 -15.20 -10.92
CA ASP A 560 -24.26 -14.96 -11.98
C ASP A 560 -22.82 -14.87 -11.45
N ILE A 561 -22.14 -16.02 -11.37
CA ILE A 561 -20.73 -16.15 -10.97
C ILE A 561 -19.81 -15.53 -12.03
N THR A 562 -18.88 -14.65 -11.62
CA THR A 562 -17.92 -14.00 -12.54
C THR A 562 -16.48 -14.13 -12.02
N PHE A 563 -15.65 -14.94 -12.68
CA PHE A 563 -14.25 -15.16 -12.29
C PHE A 563 -13.37 -13.91 -12.42
N GLY A 564 -13.75 -12.94 -13.26
CA GLY A 564 -13.06 -11.65 -13.39
C GLY A 564 -13.07 -10.83 -12.10
N ASP A 565 -14.15 -10.93 -11.31
CA ASP A 565 -14.34 -10.18 -10.06
C ASP A 565 -13.37 -10.60 -8.95
N HIS A 566 -12.72 -11.75 -9.11
CA HIS A 566 -11.79 -12.29 -8.13
C HIS A 566 -10.40 -11.65 -8.19
N PHE A 567 -9.94 -11.18 -9.35
CA PHE A 567 -8.57 -10.68 -9.49
C PHE A 567 -8.36 -9.34 -8.77
N MET A 568 -7.14 -9.08 -8.26
CA MET A 568 -6.81 -7.78 -7.67
C MET A 568 -7.01 -6.59 -8.61
N THR A 569 -7.05 -6.83 -9.94
CA THR A 569 -7.43 -5.82 -10.94
C THR A 569 -8.88 -5.38 -10.87
N ALA A 570 -9.75 -6.10 -10.15
CA ALA A 570 -11.12 -5.69 -9.83
C ALA A 570 -11.25 -5.03 -8.44
N TYR A 571 -10.37 -5.39 -7.49
CA TYR A 571 -10.36 -4.83 -6.14
C TYR A 571 -9.64 -3.47 -6.06
N MET A 572 -8.41 -3.39 -6.57
CA MET A 572 -7.52 -2.21 -6.39
C MET A 572 -8.05 -0.92 -7.02
N PRO A 573 -8.59 -0.92 -8.26
CA PRO A 573 -9.15 0.31 -8.83
C PRO A 573 -10.25 0.91 -7.96
N TYR A 574 -11.14 0.05 -7.45
CA TYR A 574 -12.26 0.50 -6.64
C TYR A 574 -11.81 1.11 -5.31
N ILE A 575 -10.83 0.49 -4.64
CA ILE A 575 -10.22 1.05 -3.42
C ILE A 575 -9.52 2.38 -3.72
N ASN A 576 -8.79 2.47 -4.83
CA ASN A 576 -8.11 3.69 -5.25
C ASN A 576 -9.10 4.83 -5.50
N ASN A 577 -10.13 4.61 -6.31
CA ASN A 577 -11.15 5.60 -6.62
C ASN A 577 -11.86 6.07 -5.36
N LYS A 578 -12.23 5.13 -4.46
CA LYS A 578 -12.83 5.49 -3.19
C LYS A 578 -11.93 6.32 -2.29
N LEU A 579 -10.64 6.00 -2.23
CA LEU A 579 -9.71 6.83 -1.48
C LEU A 579 -9.62 8.24 -2.06
N LEU A 580 -9.56 8.38 -3.39
CA LEU A 580 -9.55 9.68 -4.07
C LEU A 580 -10.84 10.48 -3.82
N GLU A 581 -12.00 9.84 -3.93
CA GLU A 581 -13.31 10.44 -3.64
C GLU A 581 -13.37 10.97 -2.19
N LEU A 582 -12.90 10.18 -1.22
CA LEU A 582 -12.89 10.61 0.18
C LEU A 582 -11.93 11.78 0.41
N ILE A 583 -10.75 11.77 -0.24
CA ILE A 583 -9.80 12.89 -0.17
C ILE A 583 -10.39 14.18 -0.75
N ASP A 584 -11.11 14.07 -1.86
CA ASP A 584 -11.81 15.20 -2.49
C ASP A 584 -12.90 15.77 -1.57
N LYS A 585 -13.72 14.89 -0.98
CA LYS A 585 -14.77 15.28 -0.02
C LYS A 585 -14.25 15.96 1.23
N GLU A 586 -13.06 15.58 1.70
CA GLU A 586 -12.37 16.26 2.81
C GLU A 586 -11.82 17.65 2.42
N GLY A 587 -11.87 18.01 1.12
CA GLY A 587 -11.42 19.32 0.64
C GLY A 587 -9.91 19.51 0.69
N LEU A 588 -9.14 18.42 0.60
CA LEU A 588 -7.68 18.49 0.71
C LEU A 588 -6.98 18.97 -0.57
N VAL A 589 -7.64 18.88 -1.74
CA VAL A 589 -7.07 19.24 -3.04
C VAL A 589 -8.03 20.16 -3.80
N GLU A 590 -7.57 21.36 -4.16
CA GLU A 590 -8.43 22.38 -4.81
C GLU A 590 -8.54 22.24 -6.33
N LYS A 591 -7.56 21.61 -6.98
CA LYS A 591 -7.40 21.63 -8.46
C LYS A 591 -7.87 20.35 -9.14
N ARG A 592 -8.28 19.33 -8.38
CA ARG A 592 -8.68 18.02 -8.89
C ARG A 592 -9.93 17.58 -8.14
N SER A 593 -10.92 17.11 -8.90
CA SER A 593 -12.16 16.56 -8.37
C SER A 593 -12.29 15.10 -8.78
N PHE A 594 -12.75 14.25 -7.87
CA PHE A 594 -12.93 12.82 -8.06
C PHE A 594 -14.39 12.48 -7.73
N THR A 595 -15.23 12.54 -8.77
CA THR A 595 -16.69 12.60 -8.62
C THR A 595 -17.43 11.49 -9.36
N GLU A 596 -16.73 10.65 -10.14
CA GLU A 596 -17.36 9.64 -10.99
C GLU A 596 -18.27 8.73 -10.16
N HIS A 597 -17.73 8.18 -9.07
CA HIS A 597 -18.48 7.32 -8.17
C HIS A 597 -19.66 8.06 -7.51
N CYS A 598 -19.42 9.25 -6.96
CA CYS A 598 -20.46 10.05 -6.30
C CYS A 598 -21.63 10.33 -7.23
N TYR A 599 -21.32 10.70 -8.47
CA TYR A 599 -22.32 10.96 -9.51
C TYR A 599 -23.20 9.73 -9.75
N HIS A 600 -22.62 8.53 -9.87
CA HIS A 600 -23.39 7.29 -10.03
C HIS A 600 -24.24 6.95 -8.81
N ILE A 601 -23.75 7.24 -7.60
CA ILE A 601 -24.52 7.06 -6.36
C ILE A 601 -25.73 8.01 -6.31
N ASP A 602 -25.54 9.25 -6.73
CA ASP A 602 -26.62 10.24 -6.71
C ASP A 602 -27.68 9.92 -7.78
N LEU A 603 -27.29 9.53 -8.98
CA LEU A 603 -28.22 8.99 -9.99
C LEU A 603 -29.00 7.77 -9.46
N PHE A 604 -28.32 6.87 -8.73
CA PHE A 604 -28.97 5.70 -8.15
C PHE A 604 -30.01 6.11 -7.09
N LYS A 605 -29.71 7.10 -6.24
CA LYS A 605 -30.64 7.65 -5.25
C LYS A 605 -31.83 8.35 -5.91
N GLU A 606 -31.59 9.15 -6.95
CA GLU A 606 -32.64 9.81 -7.72
C GLU A 606 -33.60 8.78 -8.32
N GLN A 607 -33.07 7.73 -8.96
CA GLN A 607 -33.90 6.63 -9.48
C GLN A 607 -34.71 5.93 -8.37
N MET A 608 -34.16 5.77 -7.15
CA MET A 608 -34.92 5.23 -6.01
C MET A 608 -36.12 6.12 -5.67
N LEU A 609 -35.90 7.43 -5.61
CA LEU A 609 -36.94 8.40 -5.22
C LEU A 609 -38.05 8.49 -6.28
N GLU A 610 -37.68 8.52 -7.56
CA GLU A 610 -38.62 8.55 -8.68
C GLU A 610 -39.51 7.30 -8.74
N ASN A 611 -38.96 6.13 -8.41
CA ASN A 611 -39.65 4.84 -8.51
C ASN A 611 -40.08 4.29 -7.13
N LYS A 612 -40.19 5.16 -6.11
CA LYS A 612 -40.42 4.74 -4.71
C LYS A 612 -41.66 3.86 -4.52
N GLU A 613 -42.73 4.14 -5.25
CA GLU A 613 -43.99 3.40 -5.16
C GLU A 613 -43.95 2.05 -5.91
N ASP A 614 -43.09 1.93 -6.92
CA ASP A 614 -42.98 0.74 -7.76
C ASP A 614 -41.88 -0.23 -7.30
N ILE A 615 -40.90 0.25 -6.53
CA ILE A 615 -39.83 -0.59 -5.97
C ILE A 615 -40.37 -1.38 -4.77
N PRO A 616 -40.14 -2.70 -4.68
CA PRO A 616 -40.54 -3.50 -3.52
C PRO A 616 -39.99 -2.92 -2.22
N GLN A 617 -40.86 -2.72 -1.22
CA GLN A 617 -40.50 -2.08 0.05
C GLN A 617 -39.28 -2.70 0.75
N LYS A 618 -39.10 -4.02 0.66
CA LYS A 618 -37.93 -4.71 1.22
C LYS A 618 -36.63 -4.33 0.50
N GLU A 619 -36.68 -4.21 -0.82
CA GLU A 619 -35.55 -3.83 -1.66
C GLU A 619 -35.19 -2.36 -1.48
N TYR A 620 -36.19 -1.48 -1.42
CA TYR A 620 -36.01 -0.06 -1.13
C TYR A 620 -35.29 0.15 0.22
N LYS A 621 -35.81 -0.45 1.30
CA LYS A 621 -35.21 -0.38 2.64
C LYS A 621 -33.80 -0.97 2.71
N ARG A 622 -33.56 -2.09 2.02
CA ARG A 622 -32.22 -2.69 1.92
C ARG A 622 -31.23 -1.72 1.27
N ASN A 623 -31.61 -1.13 0.14
CA ASN A 623 -30.73 -0.21 -0.59
C ASN A 623 -30.49 1.09 0.19
N GLU A 624 -31.49 1.60 0.92
CA GLU A 624 -31.33 2.71 1.85
C GLU A 624 -30.28 2.39 2.94
N ILE A 625 -30.37 1.22 3.57
CA ILE A 625 -29.36 0.75 4.54
C ILE A 625 -27.97 0.67 3.91
N PHE A 626 -27.84 0.13 2.69
CA PHE A 626 -26.55 0.03 2.02
C PHE A 626 -25.94 1.41 1.71
N LEU A 627 -26.74 2.35 1.22
CA LEU A 627 -26.29 3.74 0.98
C LEU A 627 -25.89 4.45 2.27
N ASN A 628 -26.54 4.12 3.39
CA ASN A 628 -26.16 4.65 4.69
C ASN A 628 -24.83 4.08 5.18
N ILE A 629 -24.61 2.77 5.05
CA ILE A 629 -23.34 2.12 5.40
C ILE A 629 -22.20 2.66 4.53
N GLU A 630 -22.45 2.87 3.24
CA GLU A 630 -21.51 3.51 2.31
C GLU A 630 -21.03 4.87 2.83
N GLY A 631 -21.96 5.70 3.31
CA GLY A 631 -21.65 7.04 3.82
C GLY A 631 -20.72 7.04 5.04
N LEU A 632 -20.63 5.93 5.79
CA LEU A 632 -19.75 5.79 6.95
C LEU A 632 -18.27 5.67 6.57
N LEU A 633 -17.96 5.33 5.32
CA LEU A 633 -16.59 5.07 4.88
C LEU A 633 -15.65 6.26 5.12
N ARG A 634 -16.18 7.50 5.14
CA ARG A 634 -15.43 8.73 5.49
C ARG A 634 -14.65 8.63 6.80
N VAL A 635 -15.19 7.91 7.80
CA VAL A 635 -14.56 7.75 9.12
C VAL A 635 -13.22 7.00 9.01
N SER A 636 -13.06 6.16 7.99
CA SER A 636 -11.84 5.38 7.76
C SER A 636 -10.61 6.22 7.37
N LEU A 637 -10.79 7.50 7.02
CA LEU A 637 -9.70 8.46 6.78
C LEU A 637 -9.13 9.08 8.06
N ALA A 638 -9.92 9.14 9.14
CA ALA A 638 -9.54 9.85 10.37
C ALA A 638 -8.19 9.41 10.94
N PRO A 639 -7.82 8.11 10.97
CA PRO A 639 -6.50 7.68 11.45
C PRO A 639 -5.34 8.28 10.62
N THR A 640 -5.51 8.37 9.31
CA THR A 640 -4.50 8.98 8.43
C THR A 640 -4.40 10.48 8.68
N LEU A 641 -5.53 11.18 8.83
CA LEU A 641 -5.54 12.62 9.12
C LEU A 641 -4.91 12.96 10.47
N ALA A 642 -5.02 12.07 11.46
CA ALA A 642 -4.49 12.26 12.80
C ALA A 642 -2.98 11.97 12.92
N GLU A 643 -2.38 11.25 11.97
CA GLU A 643 -0.97 10.86 12.03
C GLU A 643 -0.04 11.97 11.47
N PRO A 644 1.14 12.21 12.06
CA PRO A 644 2.11 13.17 11.53
C PRO A 644 2.46 12.88 10.06
N GLY A 645 2.36 13.91 9.20
CA GLY A 645 2.60 13.79 7.76
C GLY A 645 1.45 13.12 6.98
N GLY A 646 0.36 12.74 7.65
CA GLY A 646 -0.74 12.01 7.04
C GLY A 646 -1.60 12.86 6.11
N ARG A 647 -1.80 14.15 6.43
CA ARG A 647 -2.46 15.10 5.53
C ARG A 647 -1.65 15.27 4.23
N GLU A 648 -0.34 15.44 4.35
CA GLU A 648 0.58 15.57 3.22
C GLU A 648 0.60 14.29 2.38
N ALA A 649 0.52 13.11 3.01
CA ALA A 649 0.39 11.83 2.33
C ALA A 649 -0.89 11.74 1.48
N LEU A 650 -2.04 12.16 2.02
CA LEU A 650 -3.31 12.18 1.29
C LEU A 650 -3.30 13.18 0.13
N VAL A 651 -2.81 14.41 0.38
CA VAL A 651 -2.65 15.42 -0.67
C VAL A 651 -1.75 14.90 -1.79
N ARG A 652 -0.60 14.32 -1.45
CA ARG A 652 0.32 13.74 -2.42
C ARG A 652 -0.31 12.60 -3.22
N PHE A 653 -1.05 11.72 -2.56
CA PHE A 653 -1.75 10.62 -3.22
C PHE A 653 -2.74 11.13 -4.27
N ALA A 654 -3.53 12.14 -3.92
CA ALA A 654 -4.51 12.75 -4.84
C ALA A 654 -3.88 13.60 -5.94
N LEU A 655 -2.76 14.29 -5.68
CA LEU A 655 -2.03 15.05 -6.71
C LEU A 655 -1.61 14.17 -7.89
N TYR A 656 -1.19 12.93 -7.61
CA TYR A 656 -0.70 11.99 -8.62
C TYR A 656 -1.65 10.83 -8.94
N GLY A 657 -2.76 10.69 -8.22
CA GLY A 657 -3.75 9.64 -8.42
C GLY A 657 -4.62 9.91 -9.64
N GLU A 658 -5.27 8.88 -10.18
CA GLU A 658 -6.26 9.03 -11.25
C GLU A 658 -7.45 8.14 -10.91
N GLU A 659 -8.66 8.63 -11.17
CA GLU A 659 -9.85 7.77 -11.22
C GLU A 659 -9.69 6.80 -12.39
N ARG A 660 -9.93 5.53 -12.12
CA ARG A 660 -10.01 4.49 -13.15
C ARG A 660 -11.48 4.20 -13.41
N MET A 661 -11.89 4.25 -14.67
CA MET A 661 -13.27 3.91 -15.09
C MET A 661 -13.71 2.58 -14.45
N GLU A 662 -14.78 2.65 -13.67
CA GLU A 662 -15.41 1.47 -13.10
C GLU A 662 -16.31 0.88 -14.17
N ASN A 663 -15.87 -0.18 -14.86
CA ASN A 663 -16.78 -0.93 -15.72
C ASN A 663 -17.87 -1.57 -14.83
N ALA A 664 -19.03 -0.93 -14.75
CA ALA A 664 -20.22 -1.38 -14.00
C ALA A 664 -21.13 -2.35 -14.77
#